data_AF-A0A401ZWA3-F1
#
_entry.id   AF-A0A401ZWA3-F1
#
_cell.length_a   1.000
_cell.length_b   1.000
_cell.length_c   1.000
_cell.angle_alpha   90.00
_cell.angle_beta   90.00
_cell.angle_gamma   90.00
#
_symmetry.space_group_name_H-M   'P 1'
#
loop_
_entity.id
_entity.type
_entity.pdbx_description
1 polymer ?
#
loop_
_entity_poly.entity_id
_entity_poly.type
_entity_poly.pdbx_seq_one_letter_code
_entity_poly.pdbx_strand_id
1 'polypeptide(L)'
;MVILFTDYAYAYFHLGDKAGDNAQSHGMDWIPYYLQQMQAYQQSHGTRLLDYLDVHAYGAQSNSNDDPSSNASRLDSTRALWDPTYNGSTAIGQYFNPPQQIGLIPALKAWTNKYYPGTKTSISEYSYGDETNNGALTQADVLGIYGREGLDMAEYWGNINPTDPIASAFRAYLNFDGHGAQYGDTSVHGTSADQGKLSIYSAQRSRDNALTLQVINKTGGDLTSTLALSHFAADSTAHVYSYSSSNLAGIVQQPDLAMIASGFTATYPANSITTIVIPQQGSPYVGGAAANAAPSTLNTLQADASSYALFAGQTYQTVATTIDSNGVGTIVTNSVAYTSDNTAVATVNSSGLVTATGAGTVHITGSYQGKSFTVTVTGVALQSIKLDAAYTLPQGAQHQTIVTAVNSDGSTVPVPITSATYTSSNSSIATISSTGVVTALAAGTVKITAVYQGHSNSTTVTVPKSQPLPSSWLHLDIGAVAASGTVSYNSGTFNVSGSGADVWQAQDQEQFVYQPLSSNGTIIARMTSTSPVNTYAKGGLMLRDGLTAGSNLVYLAMFPTGGVQLGAGSGANASIQGYWSQDAGTATFPYWLRLDRNNDVVTASVSTDGTTWTQSPQQIAFPTGQAYVGLFSTDHGAPLLNTSIFDHVTVKKGSSAVPLPTGALPSGWKAVDLGPVGGPGHVGYQNKTFTLLATGQNIIGGSDSGYFVYHTLSGDGSITARVATQANASNPYAEAGVMLRDGLQYGANVAFLGISPGAYTRMNVGSATATNGIANVWQCGCAYTAPYWLRIVRAGTTLTAFTSPDGLTWTQQTQQTFVAGPILIGLAEDAASNVVFNPATFDNVTLTATIFGARPQH
;
A
#
# COMPACT_ATOMS: atom_id res chain seq x y z
N MET A 1 4.63 -6.47 35.43
CA MET A 1 4.74 -5.24 34.64
C MET A 1 5.65 -5.56 33.48
N VAL A 2 5.10 -5.85 32.31
CA VAL A 2 5.92 -6.00 31.10
C VAL A 2 6.01 -4.60 30.51
N ILE A 3 7.11 -3.91 30.81
CA ILE A 3 7.55 -2.74 30.05
C ILE A 3 8.35 -3.31 28.89
N LEU A 4 7.80 -3.27 27.69
CA LEU A 4 8.59 -3.54 26.49
C LEU A 4 9.37 -2.28 26.16
N PHE A 5 10.62 -2.23 26.63
CA PHE A 5 11.60 -1.23 26.21
C PHE A 5 11.89 -1.41 24.71
N THR A 6 11.75 -0.34 23.96
CA THR A 6 12.38 -0.19 22.64
C THR A 6 13.70 0.55 22.81
N ASP A 7 14.65 -0.02 23.56
CA ASP A 7 15.94 0.62 23.79
C ASP A 7 17.07 0.04 22.94
N TYR A 8 17.81 0.96 22.31
CA TYR A 8 19.02 0.76 21.50
C TYR A 8 18.86 0.04 20.16
N ALA A 9 18.01 0.61 19.32
CA ALA A 9 18.43 0.92 17.96
C ALA A 9 18.06 2.38 17.71
N TYR A 10 18.70 3.04 16.75
CA TYR A 10 18.18 4.27 16.13
C TYR A 10 16.86 3.99 15.37
N ALA A 11 15.92 3.31 16.01
CA ALA A 11 14.60 3.02 15.52
C ALA A 11 13.75 4.26 15.77
N TYR A 12 13.91 5.18 14.83
CA TYR A 12 12.87 6.09 14.42
C TYR A 12 11.59 5.26 14.16
N PHE A 13 10.84 4.90 15.20
CA PHE A 13 9.46 4.42 15.06
C PHE A 13 8.65 5.65 14.77
N HIS A 14 8.59 5.99 13.49
CA HIS A 14 7.72 7.05 13.09
C HIS A 14 6.29 6.69 13.52
N LEU A 15 5.58 7.66 14.03
CA LEU A 15 4.12 7.69 14.06
C LEU A 15 3.56 7.88 12.61
N GLY A 16 4.33 7.46 11.58
CA GLY A 16 4.34 7.92 10.19
C GLY A 16 5.64 7.55 9.43
N ASP A 17 5.87 6.25 9.18
CA ASP A 17 6.85 5.61 8.29
C ASP A 17 8.38 5.83 8.43
N LYS A 18 9.16 4.74 8.66
CA LYS A 18 10.53 4.60 8.10
C LYS A 18 10.76 3.27 7.38
N ALA A 19 11.81 3.27 6.57
CA ALA A 19 12.31 2.18 5.74
C ALA A 19 12.41 0.84 6.47
N GLY A 20 11.46 -0.06 6.17
CA GLY A 20 11.50 -1.48 6.56
C GLY A 20 10.24 -1.97 7.27
N ASP A 21 9.54 -1.11 8.01
CA ASP A 21 8.25 -1.41 8.63
C ASP A 21 7.43 -0.12 8.67
N ASN A 22 6.44 -0.03 7.79
CA ASN A 22 5.68 1.19 7.54
C ASN A 22 4.18 0.89 7.68
N ALA A 23 3.35 1.94 7.80
CA ALA A 23 1.90 1.80 7.86
C ALA A 23 1.31 1.00 6.69
N GLN A 24 2.07 0.83 5.61
CA GLN A 24 1.71 0.06 4.42
C GLN A 24 1.87 -1.46 4.60
N SER A 25 2.68 -1.97 5.54
CA SER A 25 2.82 -3.41 5.81
C SER A 25 1.60 -3.99 6.56
N HIS A 26 0.90 -3.14 7.32
CA HIS A 26 -0.25 -3.53 8.15
C HIS A 26 -1.55 -2.70 7.91
N GLY A 27 -1.54 -1.72 7.00
CA GLY A 27 -2.72 -0.94 6.59
C GLY A 27 -3.20 0.14 7.57
N MET A 28 -2.39 0.50 8.57
CA MET A 28 -2.66 1.52 9.59
C MET A 28 -1.33 1.98 10.21
N ASP A 29 -1.25 2.98 11.10
CA ASP A 29 0.03 3.30 11.75
C ASP A 29 0.52 2.18 12.68
N TRP A 30 1.83 2.12 12.95
CA TRP A 30 2.46 1.02 13.71
C TRP A 30 1.89 0.86 15.13
N ILE A 31 1.73 1.96 15.88
CA ILE A 31 1.17 1.89 17.25
C ILE A 31 -0.23 1.28 17.26
N PRO A 32 -1.20 1.78 16.45
CA PRO A 32 -2.48 1.12 16.26
C PRO A 32 -2.40 -0.38 15.92
N TYR A 33 -1.53 -0.77 15.00
CA TYR A 33 -1.35 -2.17 14.61
C TYR A 33 -0.80 -3.01 15.77
N TYR A 34 0.25 -2.54 16.43
CA TYR A 34 0.86 -3.19 17.59
C TYR A 34 -0.17 -3.44 18.69
N LEU A 35 -0.99 -2.44 19.00
CA LEU A 35 -2.08 -2.59 19.97
C LEU A 35 -3.10 -3.66 19.55
N GLN A 36 -3.46 -3.72 18.27
CA GLN A 36 -4.35 -4.77 17.75
C GLN A 36 -3.73 -6.17 17.87
N GLN A 37 -2.43 -6.32 17.59
CA GLN A 37 -1.74 -7.61 17.73
C GLN A 37 -1.70 -8.07 19.19
N MET A 38 -1.41 -7.14 20.12
CA MET A 38 -1.40 -7.45 21.55
C MET A 38 -2.81 -7.77 22.07
N GLN A 39 -3.85 -7.11 21.55
CA GLN A 39 -5.23 -7.44 21.85
C GLN A 39 -5.63 -8.80 21.29
N ALA A 40 -5.28 -9.12 20.04
CA ALA A 40 -5.55 -10.41 19.40
C ALA A 40 -4.86 -11.56 20.15
N TYR A 41 -3.63 -11.33 20.62
CA TYR A 41 -2.95 -12.27 21.51
C TYR A 41 -3.72 -12.51 22.81
N GLN A 42 -4.15 -11.43 23.50
CA GLN A 42 -4.96 -11.58 24.72
C GLN A 42 -6.26 -12.34 24.44
N GLN A 43 -6.96 -12.06 23.34
CA GLN A 43 -8.20 -12.74 22.99
C GLN A 43 -7.99 -14.24 22.72
N SER A 44 -6.87 -14.62 22.12
CA SER A 44 -6.54 -16.02 21.81
C SER A 44 -5.97 -16.81 22.99
N HIS A 45 -5.33 -16.14 23.96
CA HIS A 45 -4.59 -16.80 25.05
C HIS A 45 -5.08 -16.43 26.47
N GLY A 46 -6.10 -15.58 26.60
CA GLY A 46 -6.67 -15.16 27.89
C GLY A 46 -5.74 -14.30 28.77
N THR A 47 -4.58 -13.89 28.26
CA THR A 47 -3.52 -13.25 29.05
C THR A 47 -3.17 -11.87 28.47
N ARG A 48 -3.23 -10.82 29.30
CA ARG A 48 -2.76 -9.47 28.92
C ARG A 48 -1.23 -9.44 28.96
N LEU A 49 -0.60 -9.07 27.85
CA LEU A 49 0.86 -8.91 27.75
C LEU A 49 1.36 -7.46 27.80
N LEU A 50 0.49 -6.48 27.60
CA LEU A 50 0.84 -5.05 27.59
C LEU A 50 0.00 -4.29 28.63
N ASP A 51 0.67 -3.69 29.61
CA ASP A 51 0.02 -2.86 30.62
C ASP A 51 0.07 -1.36 30.27
N TYR A 52 1.22 -0.92 29.74
CA TYR A 52 1.48 0.44 29.30
C TYR A 52 1.89 0.43 27.81
N LEU A 53 1.26 1.28 27.00
CA LEU A 53 1.82 1.72 25.73
C LEU A 53 2.85 2.80 26.04
N ASP A 54 4.11 2.52 25.75
CA ASP A 54 5.22 3.38 26.09
C ASP A 54 5.89 3.94 24.83
N VAL A 55 6.26 5.22 24.87
CA VAL A 55 6.92 5.94 23.76
C VAL A 55 7.99 6.89 24.29
N HIS A 56 8.97 7.23 23.46
CA HIS A 56 9.94 8.28 23.77
C HIS A 56 9.57 9.55 22.98
N ALA A 57 9.60 10.71 23.62
CA ALA A 57 9.17 11.97 23.00
C ALA A 57 10.16 13.11 23.31
N TYR A 58 10.94 13.50 22.30
CA TYR A 58 11.92 14.57 22.42
C TYR A 58 11.41 15.86 21.78
N GLY A 59 11.38 16.94 22.57
CA GLY A 59 10.96 18.27 22.13
C GLY A 59 12.00 18.98 21.27
N ALA A 60 11.74 20.23 20.92
CA ALA A 60 12.73 21.05 20.21
C ALA A 60 13.94 21.31 21.12
N GLN A 61 15.05 20.62 20.85
CA GLN A 61 16.34 20.84 21.53
C GLN A 61 17.08 22.00 20.84
N SER A 62 17.55 23.01 21.58
CA SER A 62 18.38 24.05 20.95
C SER A 62 19.83 23.61 20.87
N ASN A 63 20.44 23.98 19.75
CA ASN A 63 21.87 23.90 19.49
C ASN A 63 22.59 25.07 20.18
N SER A 64 22.71 25.03 21.50
CA SER A 64 23.64 25.85 22.32
C SER A 64 23.55 27.39 22.24
N ASN A 65 22.65 27.96 21.43
CA ASN A 65 22.42 29.41 21.39
C ASN A 65 21.15 29.72 22.19
N ASP A 66 21.31 30.22 23.41
CA ASP A 66 20.26 30.73 24.30
C ASP A 66 19.70 32.06 23.77
N ASP A 67 19.29 32.08 22.50
CA ASP A 67 18.74 33.25 21.85
C ASP A 67 17.20 33.32 22.04
N PRO A 68 16.61 34.53 22.02
CA PRO A 68 15.18 34.70 22.27
C PRO A 68 14.25 33.91 21.34
N SER A 69 14.66 33.66 20.09
CA SER A 69 13.85 32.92 19.12
C SER A 69 13.86 31.42 19.41
N SER A 70 15.02 30.86 19.77
CA SER A 70 15.15 29.47 20.23
C SER A 70 14.36 29.23 21.51
N ASN A 71 14.38 30.19 22.45
CA ASN A 71 13.64 30.13 23.71
C ASN A 71 12.11 30.18 23.52
N ALA A 72 11.63 31.03 22.61
CA ALA A 72 10.21 31.06 22.24
C ALA A 72 9.78 29.76 21.55
N SER A 73 10.60 29.24 20.62
CA SER A 73 10.34 27.99 19.91
C SER A 73 10.26 26.78 20.85
N ARG A 74 11.18 26.68 21.82
CA ARG A 74 11.18 25.60 22.83
C ARG A 74 9.89 25.59 23.64
N LEU A 75 9.47 26.75 24.16
CA LEU A 75 8.24 26.89 24.93
C LEU A 75 6.98 26.58 24.11
N ASP A 76 6.93 27.03 22.85
CA ASP A 76 5.81 26.77 21.95
C ASP A 76 5.74 25.29 21.54
N SER A 77 6.88 24.59 21.43
CA SER A 77 6.96 23.18 21.05
C SER A 77 6.24 22.21 21.99
N THR A 78 6.01 22.60 23.25
CA THR A 78 5.23 21.83 24.23
C THR A 78 3.79 21.59 23.78
N ARG A 79 3.24 22.43 22.90
CA ARG A 79 1.90 22.28 22.33
C ARG A 79 1.73 21.00 21.53
N ALA A 80 2.81 20.46 20.94
CA ALA A 80 2.79 19.16 20.27
C ALA A 80 2.34 18.00 21.19
N LEU A 81 2.37 18.17 22.51
CA LEU A 81 1.87 17.16 23.45
C LEU A 81 0.34 17.10 23.54
N TRP A 82 -0.38 18.18 23.22
CA TRP A 82 -1.82 18.29 23.52
C TRP A 82 -2.68 19.02 22.48
N ASP A 83 -2.12 19.93 21.71
CA ASP A 83 -2.87 20.80 20.79
C ASP A 83 -2.93 20.18 19.38
N PRO A 84 -4.07 19.60 18.96
CA PRO A 84 -4.20 18.96 17.66
C PRO A 84 -4.14 19.97 16.49
N THR A 85 -4.23 21.28 16.77
CA THR A 85 -4.15 22.34 15.75
C THR A 85 -2.74 22.91 15.59
N TYR A 86 -1.79 22.43 16.39
CA TYR A 86 -0.42 22.93 16.36
C TYR A 86 0.33 22.44 15.12
N ASN A 87 0.76 23.38 14.28
CA ASN A 87 1.47 23.15 13.02
C ASN A 87 2.96 23.55 13.05
N GLY A 88 3.50 23.83 14.24
CA GLY A 88 4.91 24.18 14.40
C GLY A 88 5.83 23.00 14.05
N SER A 89 6.93 23.29 13.37
CA SER A 89 7.97 22.29 13.06
C SER A 89 8.62 21.80 14.35
N THR A 90 8.21 20.63 14.84
CA THR A 90 8.80 20.01 16.04
C THR A 90 9.37 18.64 15.71
N ALA A 91 10.38 18.23 16.49
CA ALA A 91 10.91 16.87 16.45
C ALA A 91 9.83 15.82 16.77
N ILE A 92 8.77 16.18 17.50
CA ILE A 92 7.61 15.32 17.77
C ILE A 92 6.69 15.24 16.55
N GLY A 93 6.32 16.39 15.97
CA GLY A 93 5.37 16.50 14.85
C GLY A 93 5.82 15.81 13.56
N GLN A 94 7.13 15.82 13.28
CA GLN A 94 7.71 15.21 12.07
C GLN A 94 7.46 13.70 11.95
N TYR A 95 7.18 13.04 13.07
CA TYR A 95 6.99 11.60 13.10
C TYR A 95 5.58 11.18 12.72
N PHE A 96 4.63 12.09 12.57
CA PHE A 96 3.24 11.74 12.30
C PHE A 96 2.86 11.80 10.81
N ASN A 97 1.76 11.15 10.42
CA ASN A 97 1.21 11.20 9.05
C ASN A 97 -0.26 11.69 9.02
N PRO A 98 -0.57 12.86 8.40
CA PRO A 98 0.38 13.84 7.87
C PRO A 98 1.19 14.52 9.00
N PRO A 99 2.37 15.09 8.72
CA PRO A 99 3.34 15.55 9.74
C PRO A 99 2.94 16.74 10.63
N GLN A 100 1.65 17.11 10.73
CA GLN A 100 1.27 18.47 11.15
C GLN A 100 -0.04 18.64 11.96
N GLN A 101 -0.58 17.63 12.65
CA GLN A 101 -1.84 17.85 13.41
C GLN A 101 -1.99 17.04 14.69
N ILE A 102 -1.10 17.13 15.69
CA ILE A 102 -1.22 16.22 16.85
C ILE A 102 -0.95 16.88 18.20
N GLY A 103 -1.89 16.61 19.12
CA GLY A 103 -1.61 16.46 20.54
C GLY A 103 -1.27 15.00 20.84
N LEU A 104 0.01 14.72 21.10
CA LEU A 104 0.54 13.35 21.27
C LEU A 104 -0.24 12.56 22.32
N ILE A 105 -0.49 13.14 23.50
CA ILE A 105 -1.14 12.44 24.60
C ILE A 105 -2.61 12.10 24.26
N PRO A 106 -3.42 13.03 23.74
CA PRO A 106 -4.72 12.69 23.17
C PRO A 106 -4.68 11.55 22.14
N ALA A 107 -3.68 11.53 21.25
CA ALA A 107 -3.54 10.47 20.25
C ALA A 107 -3.23 9.09 20.88
N LEU A 108 -2.27 9.02 21.81
CA LEU A 108 -1.95 7.79 22.54
C LEU A 108 -3.17 7.24 23.28
N LYS A 109 -3.94 8.12 23.94
CA LYS A 109 -5.17 7.75 24.65
C LYS A 109 -6.26 7.29 23.70
N ALA A 110 -6.42 7.95 22.54
CA ALA A 110 -7.38 7.54 21.53
C ALA A 110 -7.04 6.14 20.96
N TRP A 111 -5.75 5.87 20.71
CA TRP A 111 -5.31 4.57 20.20
C TRP A 111 -5.46 3.45 21.21
N THR A 112 -5.03 3.63 22.46
CA THR A 112 -5.20 2.63 23.52
C THR A 112 -6.67 2.34 23.79
N ASN A 113 -7.53 3.37 23.89
CA ASN A 113 -8.97 3.19 24.07
C ASN A 113 -9.65 2.48 22.90
N LYS A 114 -9.15 2.65 21.67
CA LYS A 114 -9.75 2.05 20.46
C LYS A 114 -9.26 0.64 20.20
N TYR A 115 -7.94 0.41 20.26
CA TYR A 115 -7.30 -0.81 19.76
C TYR A 115 -6.90 -1.78 20.87
N TYR A 116 -6.74 -1.33 22.11
CA TYR A 116 -6.49 -2.23 23.24
C TYR A 116 -6.98 -1.63 24.57
N PRO A 117 -8.30 -1.57 24.80
CA PRO A 117 -8.90 -0.88 25.96
C PRO A 117 -8.32 -1.35 27.30
N GLY A 118 -8.10 -0.41 28.22
CA GLY A 118 -7.50 -0.67 29.54
C GLY A 118 -5.96 -0.62 29.56
N THR A 119 -5.31 -0.42 28.41
CA THR A 119 -3.87 -0.14 28.34
C THR A 119 -3.60 1.30 28.75
N LYS A 120 -2.63 1.52 29.64
CA LYS A 120 -2.18 2.84 30.11
C LYS A 120 -1.21 3.49 29.11
N THR A 121 -0.92 4.78 29.26
CA THR A 121 0.01 5.52 28.37
C THR A 121 1.22 6.04 29.13
N SER A 122 2.41 5.85 28.55
CA SER A 122 3.69 6.25 29.13
C SER A 122 4.54 7.04 28.13
N ILE A 123 5.30 8.01 28.65
CA ILE A 123 6.44 8.62 27.97
C ILE A 123 7.70 8.38 28.80
N SER A 124 8.33 7.20 28.67
CA SER A 124 9.48 6.78 29.50
C SER A 124 10.80 7.48 29.18
N GLU A 125 10.87 8.22 28.07
CA GLU A 125 11.95 9.16 27.86
C GLU A 125 11.42 10.44 27.23
N TYR A 126 11.73 11.57 27.85
CA TYR A 126 11.56 12.87 27.22
C TYR A 126 12.64 13.85 27.66
N SER A 127 12.97 14.78 26.76
CA SER A 127 13.75 15.97 27.09
C SER A 127 13.48 17.08 26.07
N TYR A 128 13.40 18.31 26.57
CA TYR A 128 13.32 19.53 25.76
C TYR A 128 14.67 20.27 25.70
N GLY A 129 15.72 19.66 26.26
CA GLY A 129 17.04 20.26 26.43
C GLY A 129 17.02 21.51 27.32
N ASP A 130 18.17 22.18 27.38
CA ASP A 130 18.39 23.48 28.01
C ASP A 130 18.50 23.50 29.56
N GLU A 131 19.69 23.85 30.03
CA GLU A 131 20.03 24.00 31.45
C GLU A 131 19.76 25.43 31.97
N THR A 132 19.11 26.30 31.18
CA THR A 132 18.78 27.67 31.57
C THR A 132 17.38 27.80 32.20
N ASN A 133 17.01 29.04 32.57
CA ASN A 133 15.66 29.36 33.04
C ASN A 133 14.57 28.96 32.03
N ASN A 134 14.84 29.06 30.72
CA ASN A 134 13.85 28.69 29.70
C ASN A 134 13.54 27.18 29.72
N GLY A 135 14.56 26.34 29.91
CA GLY A 135 14.41 24.91 30.17
C GLY A 135 13.52 24.62 31.40
N ALA A 136 13.70 25.37 32.50
CA ALA A 136 12.84 25.25 33.69
C ALA A 136 11.37 25.56 33.39
N LEU A 137 11.10 26.66 32.68
CA LEU A 137 9.74 27.03 32.29
C LEU A 137 9.11 25.98 31.37
N THR A 138 9.87 25.49 30.40
CA THR A 138 9.44 24.45 29.47
C THR A 138 9.09 23.18 30.23
N GLN A 139 9.96 22.75 31.15
CA GLN A 139 9.74 21.58 31.98
C GLN A 139 8.49 21.73 32.87
N ALA A 140 8.27 22.89 33.48
CA ALA A 140 7.09 23.13 34.31
C ALA A 140 5.80 23.09 33.50
N ASP A 141 5.84 23.53 32.23
CA ASP A 141 4.71 23.48 31.32
C ASP A 141 4.40 22.03 30.91
N VAL A 142 5.43 21.25 30.56
CA VAL A 142 5.32 19.82 30.23
C VAL A 142 4.69 19.02 31.38
N LEU A 143 5.15 19.22 32.62
CA LEU A 143 4.57 18.53 33.80
C LEU A 143 3.07 18.87 33.98
N GLY A 144 2.71 20.13 33.76
CA GLY A 144 1.32 20.57 33.81
C GLY A 144 0.46 19.92 32.72
N ILE A 145 0.99 19.83 31.49
CA ILE A 145 0.34 19.16 30.37
C ILE A 145 0.12 17.67 30.67
N TYR A 146 1.13 16.97 31.19
CA TYR A 146 1.00 15.54 31.54
C TYR A 146 -0.13 15.29 32.54
N GLY A 147 -0.20 16.08 33.61
CA GLY A 147 -1.27 15.98 34.59
C GLY A 147 -2.66 16.31 34.00
N ARG A 148 -2.76 17.39 33.20
CA ARG A 148 -4.03 17.83 32.60
C ARG A 148 -4.56 16.84 31.55
N GLU A 149 -3.70 16.36 30.67
CA GLU A 149 -4.07 15.41 29.61
C GLU A 149 -4.24 13.98 30.16
N GLY A 150 -3.83 13.73 31.40
CA GLY A 150 -3.95 12.45 32.09
C GLY A 150 -3.09 11.37 31.44
N LEU A 151 -1.79 11.67 31.29
CA LEU A 151 -0.76 10.68 30.99
C LEU A 151 -0.48 9.84 32.25
N ASP A 152 -0.36 8.51 32.13
CA ASP A 152 -0.21 7.64 33.31
C ASP A 152 1.22 7.63 33.89
N MET A 153 2.24 7.80 33.05
CA MET A 153 3.64 7.78 33.45
C MET A 153 4.51 8.63 32.52
N ALA A 154 5.51 9.32 33.08
CA ALA A 154 6.55 9.98 32.30
C ALA A 154 7.88 10.00 33.05
N GLU A 155 8.98 9.80 32.34
CA GLU A 155 10.33 9.79 32.91
C GLU A 155 11.26 10.73 32.13
N TYR A 156 11.85 11.69 32.84
CA TYR A 156 12.76 12.66 32.24
C TYR A 156 14.09 11.99 31.87
N TRP A 157 14.54 12.21 30.64
CA TRP A 157 15.82 11.70 30.16
C TRP A 157 16.92 12.76 30.27
N GLY A 158 17.85 12.54 31.20
CA GLY A 158 19.04 13.37 31.40
C GLY A 158 19.50 13.41 32.86
N ASN A 159 20.70 13.95 33.08
CA ASN A 159 21.20 14.18 34.43
C ASN A 159 20.68 15.52 34.96
N ILE A 160 19.97 15.51 36.08
CA ILE A 160 19.53 16.73 36.77
C ILE A 160 20.32 16.86 38.07
N ASN A 161 21.12 17.93 38.19
CA ASN A 161 21.71 18.31 39.46
C ASN A 161 20.71 19.15 40.28
N PRO A 162 20.76 19.11 41.63
CA PRO A 162 19.84 19.87 42.47
C PRO A 162 19.84 21.38 42.23
N THR A 163 20.95 21.93 41.76
CA THR A 163 21.15 23.37 41.48
C THR A 163 20.70 23.78 40.08
N ASP A 164 20.39 22.84 39.20
CA ASP A 164 20.02 23.16 37.83
C ASP A 164 18.65 23.85 37.80
N PRO A 165 18.44 24.86 36.95
CA PRO A 165 17.14 25.51 36.79
C PRO A 165 15.99 24.53 36.57
N ILE A 166 16.22 23.46 35.81
CA ILE A 166 15.20 22.42 35.55
C ILE A 166 14.71 21.73 36.83
N ALA A 167 15.55 21.59 37.86
CA ALA A 167 15.14 21.04 39.14
C ALA A 167 14.10 21.93 39.84
N SER A 168 14.09 23.23 39.57
CA SER A 168 13.08 24.16 40.10
C SER A 168 11.70 23.89 39.50
N ALA A 169 11.61 23.38 38.27
CA ALA A 169 10.34 22.96 37.68
C ALA A 169 9.71 21.80 38.46
N PHE A 170 10.49 20.77 38.77
CA PHE A 170 10.04 19.65 39.60
C PHE A 170 9.68 20.10 41.02
N ARG A 171 10.50 20.96 41.64
CA ARG A 171 10.19 21.53 42.96
C ARG A 171 8.89 22.31 42.94
N ALA A 172 8.57 23.04 41.87
CA ALA A 172 7.31 23.80 41.78
C ALA A 172 6.06 22.90 41.87
N TYR A 173 6.18 21.63 41.50
CA TYR A 173 5.11 20.64 41.63
C TYR A 173 5.24 19.75 42.88
N LEU A 174 6.46 19.48 43.37
CA LEU A 174 6.70 18.44 44.37
C LEU A 174 7.22 18.94 45.72
N ASN A 175 7.72 20.18 45.79
CA ASN A 175 8.34 20.76 46.98
C ASN A 175 8.48 22.29 46.88
N PHE A 176 7.38 23.00 46.58
CA PHE A 176 7.47 24.43 46.23
C PHE A 176 7.72 25.34 47.43
N ASP A 177 7.46 24.87 48.64
CA ASP A 177 7.70 25.58 49.90
C ASP A 177 9.00 25.17 50.61
N GLY A 178 9.77 24.24 50.02
CA GLY A 178 10.98 23.67 50.63
C GLY A 178 10.72 22.70 51.78
N HIS A 179 9.46 22.42 52.10
CA HIS A 179 9.04 21.56 53.22
C HIS A 179 8.18 20.37 52.76
N GLY A 180 8.10 20.08 51.46
CA GLY A 180 7.37 18.96 50.89
C GLY A 180 5.91 19.28 50.54
N ALA A 181 5.54 20.56 50.40
CA ALA A 181 4.26 20.89 49.79
C ALA A 181 4.25 20.47 48.31
N GLN A 182 3.21 19.72 47.96
CA GLN A 182 3.01 19.16 46.62
C GLN A 182 1.81 19.81 45.95
N TYR A 183 1.83 19.85 44.63
CA TYR A 183 0.70 20.16 43.80
C TYR A 183 -0.46 19.16 44.01
N GLY A 184 -1.66 19.49 43.55
CA GLY A 184 -2.84 18.64 43.67
C GLY A 184 -2.77 17.38 42.80
N ASP A 185 -3.42 16.33 43.26
CA ASP A 185 -3.48 14.99 42.66
C ASP A 185 -4.73 14.77 41.79
N THR A 186 -5.73 15.66 41.87
CA THR A 186 -6.92 15.62 41.01
C THR A 186 -6.93 16.83 40.08
N SER A 187 -6.59 16.65 38.80
CA SER A 187 -6.67 17.75 37.82
C SER A 187 -8.11 18.29 37.73
N VAL A 188 -8.24 19.62 37.69
CA VAL A 188 -9.51 20.32 37.46
C VAL A 188 -9.37 21.28 36.29
N HIS A 189 -10.50 21.60 35.66
CA HIS A 189 -10.51 22.44 34.46
C HIS A 189 -9.96 23.86 34.75
N GLY A 190 -8.91 24.24 34.02
CA GLY A 190 -8.31 25.58 34.04
C GLY A 190 -7.98 26.02 32.62
N THR A 191 -8.37 27.24 32.25
CA THR A 191 -8.17 27.78 30.89
C THR A 191 -7.52 29.15 30.94
N SER A 192 -6.52 29.36 30.09
CA SER A 192 -5.95 30.68 29.81
C SER A 192 -6.55 31.24 28.52
N ALA A 193 -6.66 32.57 28.43
CA ALA A 193 -7.01 33.26 27.19
C ALA A 193 -5.92 33.11 26.12
N ASP A 194 -4.66 32.91 26.53
CA ASP A 194 -3.51 32.65 25.65
C ASP A 194 -2.51 31.71 26.35
N GLN A 195 -2.76 30.40 26.27
CA GLN A 195 -1.93 29.35 26.88
C GLN A 195 -0.48 29.34 26.34
N GLY A 196 -0.25 29.92 25.14
CA GLY A 196 1.07 30.07 24.53
C GLY A 196 1.92 31.14 25.21
N LYS A 197 1.29 32.12 25.89
CA LYS A 197 1.99 33.18 26.64
C LYS A 197 1.92 33.00 28.15
N LEU A 198 0.76 32.64 28.68
CA LEU A 198 0.53 32.45 30.10
C LEU A 198 -0.22 31.13 30.27
N SER A 199 0.49 30.04 30.52
CA SER A 199 -0.17 28.76 30.78
C SER A 199 -0.64 28.68 32.23
N ILE A 200 -1.77 28.02 32.43
CA ILE A 200 -2.31 27.66 33.74
C ILE A 200 -2.64 26.17 33.77
N TYR A 201 -2.30 25.54 34.88
CA TYR A 201 -2.72 24.19 35.23
C TYR A 201 -3.32 24.24 36.64
N SER A 202 -4.43 23.52 36.84
CA SER A 202 -5.17 23.53 38.10
C SER A 202 -5.41 22.10 38.59
N ALA A 203 -5.24 21.88 39.89
CA ALA A 203 -5.57 20.61 40.53
C ALA A 203 -6.07 20.81 41.96
N GLN A 204 -7.04 20.01 42.37
CA GLN A 204 -7.44 19.90 43.77
C GLN A 204 -6.56 18.86 44.47
N ARG A 205 -6.07 19.21 45.66
CA ARG A 205 -5.22 18.36 46.47
C ARG A 205 -6.04 17.63 47.51
N SER A 206 -6.07 16.31 47.47
CA SER A 206 -6.94 15.46 48.30
C SER A 206 -6.67 15.55 49.80
N ARG A 207 -5.42 15.82 50.20
CA ARG A 207 -5.01 15.82 51.62
C ARG A 207 -5.59 16.98 52.45
N ASP A 208 -5.89 18.11 51.81
CA ASP A 208 -6.37 19.33 52.48
C ASP A 208 -7.41 20.12 51.66
N ASN A 209 -7.88 19.52 50.56
CA ASN A 209 -8.83 20.07 49.60
C ASN A 209 -8.42 21.40 48.94
N ALA A 210 -7.16 21.84 49.11
CA ALA A 210 -6.69 23.09 48.52
C ALA A 210 -6.70 23.00 46.99
N LEU A 211 -7.06 24.10 46.34
CA LEU A 211 -6.89 24.27 44.89
C LEU A 211 -5.48 24.81 44.64
N THR A 212 -4.64 24.03 43.96
CA THR A 212 -3.30 24.43 43.57
C THR A 212 -3.26 24.80 42.10
N LEU A 213 -2.62 25.92 41.78
CA LEU A 213 -2.45 26.43 40.43
C LEU A 213 -0.97 26.53 40.10
N GLN A 214 -0.60 26.12 38.90
CA GLN A 214 0.69 26.38 38.30
C GLN A 214 0.51 27.35 37.14
N VAL A 215 1.02 28.56 37.29
CA VAL A 215 0.94 29.63 36.29
C VAL A 215 2.33 29.93 35.76
N ILE A 216 2.51 29.88 34.45
CA ILE A 216 3.84 30.02 33.81
C ILE A 216 3.77 31.17 32.80
N ASN A 217 4.51 32.24 33.06
CA ASN A 217 4.65 33.35 32.13
C ASN A 217 5.82 33.07 31.18
N LYS A 218 5.50 32.80 29.92
CA LYS A 218 6.41 32.42 28.84
C LYS A 218 6.99 33.63 28.08
N THR A 219 6.66 34.85 28.50
CA THR A 219 7.05 36.08 27.81
C THR A 219 8.18 36.81 28.53
N GLY A 220 8.90 37.65 27.77
CA GLY A 220 9.94 38.51 28.31
C GLY A 220 9.43 39.71 29.13
N GLY A 221 8.11 39.86 29.31
CA GLY A 221 7.50 40.95 30.08
C GLY A 221 6.54 40.42 31.14
N ASP A 222 6.25 41.25 32.14
CA ASP A 222 5.25 40.92 33.16
C ASP A 222 3.85 40.87 32.56
N LEU A 223 3.03 39.92 33.01
CA LEU A 223 1.65 39.77 32.56
C LEU A 223 0.71 39.89 33.76
N THR A 224 -0.26 40.80 33.68
CA THR A 224 -1.35 40.91 34.67
C THR A 224 -2.58 40.20 34.15
N SER A 225 -3.14 39.28 34.94
CA SER A 225 -4.34 38.53 34.57
C SER A 225 -5.28 38.34 35.77
N THR A 226 -6.57 38.22 35.47
CA THR A 226 -7.61 37.95 36.47
C THR A 226 -7.99 36.48 36.42
N LEU A 227 -7.84 35.79 37.55
CA LEU A 227 -8.34 34.44 37.74
C LEU A 227 -9.81 34.51 38.18
N ALA A 228 -10.68 33.82 37.45
CA ALA A 228 -12.06 33.60 37.85
C ALA A 228 -12.23 32.17 38.38
N LEU A 229 -12.85 32.02 39.56
CA LEU A 229 -13.15 30.72 40.15
C LEU A 229 -14.63 30.37 40.01
N SER A 230 -14.91 29.10 39.73
CA SER A 230 -16.25 28.54 39.75
C SER A 230 -16.24 27.23 40.54
N HIS A 231 -17.33 26.94 41.25
CA HIS A 231 -17.53 25.67 41.97
C HIS A 231 -16.47 25.35 43.05
N PHE A 232 -15.80 26.37 43.59
CA PHE A 232 -14.83 26.21 44.68
C PHE A 232 -15.02 27.32 45.72
N ALA A 233 -15.24 26.94 46.98
CA ALA A 233 -15.35 27.87 48.10
C ALA A 233 -13.94 28.19 48.63
N ALA A 234 -13.32 29.23 48.10
CA ALA A 234 -11.99 29.66 48.52
C ALA A 234 -12.00 30.32 49.91
N ASP A 235 -10.92 30.14 50.66
CA ASP A 235 -10.62 30.96 51.83
C ASP A 235 -10.27 32.42 51.41
N SER A 236 -10.12 33.34 52.37
CA SER A 236 -9.86 34.76 52.09
C SER A 236 -8.46 35.05 51.54
N THR A 237 -7.57 34.06 51.54
CA THR A 237 -6.14 34.24 51.26
C THR A 237 -5.63 33.11 50.36
N ALA A 238 -4.82 33.47 49.36
CA ALA A 238 -4.09 32.52 48.52
C ALA A 238 -2.57 32.71 48.71
N HIS A 239 -1.86 31.62 48.92
CA HIS A 239 -0.41 31.61 49.12
C HIS A 239 0.31 31.53 47.77
N VAL A 240 1.39 32.29 47.62
CA VAL A 240 2.10 32.42 46.35
C VAL A 240 3.57 32.08 46.51
N TYR A 241 4.08 31.26 45.61
CA TYR A 241 5.49 30.87 45.53
C TYR A 241 5.96 31.08 44.09
N SER A 242 7.11 31.71 43.89
CA SER A 242 7.58 32.08 42.55
C SER A 242 9.03 31.68 42.33
N TYR A 243 9.30 31.13 41.16
CA TYR A 243 10.61 31.02 40.54
C TYR A 243 10.68 32.02 39.38
N SER A 244 11.63 32.95 39.40
CA SER A 244 11.78 33.99 38.37
C SER A 244 13.18 34.58 38.36
N SER A 245 13.44 35.54 37.47
CA SER A 245 14.73 36.25 37.38
C SER A 245 15.14 36.99 38.66
N SER A 246 14.21 37.22 39.60
CA SER A 246 14.55 37.79 40.91
C SER A 246 15.33 36.81 41.80
N ASN A 247 15.16 35.50 41.59
CA ASN A 247 15.93 34.45 42.24
C ASN A 247 15.94 33.15 41.42
N LEU A 248 16.99 32.96 40.62
CA LEU A 248 17.18 31.72 39.85
C LEU A 248 17.75 30.56 40.67
N ALA A 249 18.12 30.78 41.94
CA ALA A 249 18.66 29.74 42.81
C ALA A 249 17.56 28.87 43.47
N GLY A 250 16.30 29.29 43.44
CA GLY A 250 15.20 28.52 44.01
C GLY A 250 13.86 29.26 44.06
N ILE A 251 12.81 28.55 44.48
CA ILE A 251 11.46 29.10 44.62
C ILE A 251 11.40 29.94 45.90
N VAL A 252 10.77 31.12 45.82
CA VAL A 252 10.62 32.06 46.95
C VAL A 252 9.15 32.32 47.21
N GLN A 253 8.74 32.26 48.48
CA GLN A 253 7.40 32.70 48.91
C GLN A 253 7.24 34.20 48.67
N GLN A 254 6.15 34.56 48.01
CA GLN A 254 5.74 35.94 47.72
C GLN A 254 4.66 36.39 48.72
N PRO A 255 4.33 37.69 48.78
CA PRO A 255 3.17 38.15 49.54
C PRO A 255 1.90 37.42 49.11
N ASP A 256 1.08 37.03 50.09
CA ASP A 256 -0.19 36.37 49.84
C ASP A 256 -1.16 37.28 49.06
N LEU A 257 -2.00 36.66 48.24
CA LEU A 257 -3.06 37.35 47.49
C LEU A 257 -4.36 37.32 48.28
N ALA A 258 -5.02 38.48 48.36
CA ALA A 258 -6.36 38.57 48.91
C ALA A 258 -7.37 38.01 47.89
N MET A 259 -8.21 37.09 48.36
CA MET A 259 -9.29 36.51 47.55
C MET A 259 -10.54 37.38 47.63
N ILE A 260 -11.19 37.61 46.49
CA ILE A 260 -12.62 37.93 46.44
C ILE A 260 -13.41 36.66 46.14
N ALA A 261 -14.72 36.62 46.43
CA ALA A 261 -15.54 35.42 46.26
C ALA A 261 -15.50 34.80 44.85
N SER A 262 -15.12 35.58 43.82
CA SER A 262 -15.01 35.15 42.43
C SER A 262 -13.57 34.93 41.92
N GLY A 263 -12.53 35.09 42.75
CA GLY A 263 -11.12 34.92 42.35
C GLY A 263 -10.21 36.09 42.76
N PHE A 264 -9.23 36.44 41.93
CA PHE A 264 -8.28 37.55 42.17
C PHE A 264 -7.60 38.03 40.88
N THR A 265 -6.94 39.20 40.94
CA THR A 265 -6.05 39.69 39.88
C THR A 265 -4.61 39.68 40.39
N ALA A 266 -3.68 39.14 39.60
CA ALA A 266 -2.27 39.07 39.93
C ALA A 266 -1.38 39.42 38.73
N THR A 267 -0.17 39.88 39.03
CA THR A 267 0.89 40.11 38.05
C THR A 267 1.93 39.01 38.17
N TYR A 268 2.20 38.34 37.05
CA TYR A 268 3.14 37.24 36.93
C TYR A 268 4.43 37.77 36.28
N PRO A 269 5.59 37.70 36.95
CA PRO A 269 6.84 38.22 36.41
C PRO A 269 7.21 37.61 35.06
N ALA A 270 7.96 38.32 34.24
CA ALA A 270 8.55 37.80 33.01
C ALA A 270 9.33 36.48 33.26
N ASN A 271 9.23 35.53 32.33
CA ASN A 271 9.92 34.23 32.38
C ASN A 271 9.88 33.55 33.77
N SER A 272 8.68 33.32 34.31
CA SER A 272 8.48 32.82 35.67
C SER A 272 7.55 31.61 35.77
N ILE A 273 7.72 30.86 36.85
CA ILE A 273 6.81 29.80 37.31
C ILE A 273 6.24 30.26 38.65
N THR A 274 4.92 30.37 38.75
CA THR A 274 4.21 30.78 39.97
C THR A 274 3.28 29.67 40.42
N THR A 275 3.52 29.15 41.63
CA THR A 275 2.63 28.23 42.34
C THR A 275 1.70 29.03 43.23
N ILE A 276 0.39 28.84 43.07
CA ILE A 276 -0.62 29.45 43.92
C ILE A 276 -1.39 28.36 44.65
N VAL A 277 -1.51 28.48 45.96
CA VAL A 277 -2.32 27.57 46.77
C VAL A 277 -3.49 28.34 47.34
N ILE A 278 -4.70 27.91 47.00
CA ILE A 278 -5.96 28.48 47.46
C ILE A 278 -6.61 27.47 48.42
N PRO A 279 -6.49 27.64 49.74
CA PRO A 279 -7.16 26.79 50.70
C PRO A 279 -8.68 26.80 50.48
N GLN A 280 -9.32 25.66 50.75
CA GLN A 280 -10.77 25.61 50.79
C GLN A 280 -11.27 26.20 52.11
N GLN A 281 -12.29 27.05 52.03
CA GLN A 281 -12.95 27.64 53.20
C GLN A 281 -13.35 26.54 54.20
N GLY A 282 -12.92 26.71 55.46
CA GLY A 282 -13.23 25.78 56.55
C GLY A 282 -12.40 24.50 56.59
N SER A 283 -11.45 24.31 55.66
CA SER A 283 -10.46 23.23 55.72
C SER A 283 -9.13 23.75 56.28
N PRO A 284 -8.43 23.01 57.16
CA PRO A 284 -7.12 23.40 57.62
C PRO A 284 -6.12 23.35 56.47
N TYR A 285 -5.45 24.47 56.17
CA TYR A 285 -4.35 24.47 55.21
C TYR A 285 -3.16 23.69 55.77
N VAL A 286 -2.73 22.67 55.04
CA VAL A 286 -1.59 21.82 55.42
C VAL A 286 -0.46 22.08 54.43
N GLY A 287 0.37 23.09 54.73
CA GLY A 287 1.64 23.31 54.03
C GLY A 287 2.56 22.08 54.11
N GLY A 288 3.79 22.16 53.58
CA GLY A 288 4.74 21.04 53.61
C GLY A 288 5.13 20.63 55.04
N ALA A 289 5.14 21.58 55.98
CA ALA A 289 5.57 21.36 57.36
C ALA A 289 4.79 20.30 58.15
N ALA A 290 3.53 19.96 57.80
CA ALA A 290 2.82 18.87 58.49
C ALA A 290 3.14 17.47 57.93
N ALA A 291 3.88 17.38 56.82
CA ALA A 291 4.48 16.13 56.33
C ALA A 291 5.86 15.86 56.96
N ASN A 292 6.46 16.85 57.62
CA ASN A 292 7.66 16.69 58.45
C ASN A 292 7.28 16.53 59.93
N ALA A 293 6.77 15.35 60.28
CA ALA A 293 7.02 14.83 61.62
C ALA A 293 8.55 14.68 61.83
N ALA A 294 9.00 14.63 63.09
CA ALA A 294 10.40 14.47 63.53
C ALA A 294 11.26 13.58 62.60
N PRO A 295 12.59 13.81 62.48
CA PRO A 295 13.45 13.11 61.53
C PRO A 295 13.13 11.62 61.51
N SER A 296 12.57 11.18 60.38
CA SER A 296 12.05 9.84 60.26
C SER A 296 13.24 8.87 60.28
N THR A 297 13.21 7.95 61.23
CA THR A 297 14.19 6.87 61.27
C THR A 297 13.81 5.82 60.23
N LEU A 298 14.82 5.24 59.57
CA LEU A 298 14.64 4.14 58.62
C LEU A 298 13.97 2.96 59.33
N ASN A 299 12.75 2.59 58.90
CA ASN A 299 11.98 1.52 59.50
C ASN A 299 12.27 0.18 58.80
N THR A 300 12.04 0.11 57.49
CA THR A 300 12.21 -1.12 56.70
C THR A 300 12.90 -0.86 55.37
N LEU A 301 13.45 -1.92 54.78
CA LEU A 301 13.91 -1.98 53.40
C LEU A 301 13.15 -3.13 52.74
N GLN A 302 12.56 -2.89 51.58
CA GLN A 302 11.80 -3.88 50.83
C GLN A 302 12.24 -3.91 49.37
N ALA A 303 12.17 -5.10 48.77
CA ALA A 303 12.21 -5.27 47.32
C ALA A 303 10.81 -5.09 46.71
N ASP A 304 10.78 -4.85 45.41
CA ASP A 304 9.58 -4.84 44.58
C ASP A 304 8.91 -6.22 44.44
N ALA A 305 9.66 -7.30 44.63
CA ALA A 305 9.15 -8.67 44.63
C ALA A 305 9.83 -9.52 45.71
N SER A 306 9.08 -10.42 46.35
CA SER A 306 9.62 -11.40 47.29
C SER A 306 10.11 -12.69 46.62
N SER A 307 9.62 -12.99 45.42
CA SER A 307 10.09 -14.11 44.60
C SER A 307 9.73 -13.96 43.13
N TYR A 308 10.55 -14.56 42.26
CA TYR A 308 10.26 -14.70 40.83
C TYR A 308 11.06 -15.86 40.22
N ALA A 309 10.66 -16.29 39.02
CA ALA A 309 11.38 -17.28 38.24
C ALA A 309 12.04 -16.61 37.02
N LEU A 310 13.26 -17.03 36.70
CA LEU A 310 14.03 -16.56 35.55
C LEU A 310 14.55 -17.75 34.76
N PHE A 311 14.45 -17.69 33.44
CA PHE A 311 15.09 -18.66 32.57
C PHE A 311 16.59 -18.35 32.46
N ALA A 312 17.44 -19.36 32.26
CA ALA A 312 18.88 -19.14 32.11
C ALA A 312 19.18 -18.07 31.03
N GLY A 313 19.94 -17.03 31.40
CA GLY A 313 20.25 -15.86 30.57
C GLY A 313 19.26 -14.69 30.68
N GLN A 314 18.09 -14.88 31.31
CA GLN A 314 17.18 -13.76 31.60
C GLN A 314 17.64 -12.94 32.78
N THR A 315 17.18 -11.68 32.79
CA THR A 315 17.46 -10.73 33.85
C THR A 315 16.19 -10.20 34.52
N TYR A 316 16.32 -9.75 35.76
CA TYR A 316 15.30 -9.03 36.51
C TYR A 316 15.94 -7.87 37.26
N GLN A 317 15.43 -6.66 37.09
CA GLN A 317 15.92 -5.49 37.80
C GLN A 317 15.20 -5.39 39.15
N THR A 318 15.90 -5.73 40.25
CA THR A 318 15.34 -5.56 41.60
C THR A 318 15.29 -4.08 41.93
N VAL A 319 14.16 -3.61 42.46
CA VAL A 319 14.00 -2.24 42.95
C VAL A 319 13.89 -2.27 44.47
N ALA A 320 14.79 -1.56 45.15
CA ALA A 320 14.82 -1.49 46.60
C ALA A 320 14.27 -0.16 47.09
N THR A 321 13.32 -0.22 48.01
CA THR A 321 12.66 0.95 48.60
C THR A 321 12.82 0.91 50.11
N THR A 322 13.35 1.98 50.71
CA THR A 322 13.28 2.18 52.15
C THR A 322 11.91 2.72 52.51
N ILE A 323 11.31 2.22 53.59
CA ILE A 323 10.17 2.87 54.24
C ILE A 323 10.63 3.45 55.57
N ASP A 324 10.40 4.74 55.78
CA ASP A 324 10.71 5.40 57.03
C ASP A 324 9.62 5.17 58.11
N SER A 325 9.82 5.72 59.30
CA SER A 325 8.87 5.60 60.42
C SER A 325 7.53 6.33 60.19
N ASN A 326 7.45 7.20 59.18
CA ASN A 326 6.23 7.89 58.77
C ASN A 326 5.51 7.17 57.62
N GLY A 327 6.04 6.04 57.14
CA GLY A 327 5.47 5.27 56.03
C GLY A 327 5.87 5.80 54.65
N VAL A 328 6.80 6.75 54.56
CA VAL A 328 7.26 7.31 53.29
C VAL A 328 8.27 6.37 52.64
N GLY A 329 8.03 6.03 51.38
CA GLY A 329 8.90 5.18 50.56
C GLY A 329 9.91 6.01 49.75
N THR A 330 11.20 5.64 49.82
CA THR A 330 12.28 6.22 49.00
C THR A 330 13.02 5.11 48.26
N ILE A 331 13.16 5.22 46.94
CA ILE A 331 13.94 4.26 46.14
C ILE A 331 15.43 4.46 46.43
N VAL A 332 16.10 3.38 46.81
CA VAL A 332 17.52 3.36 47.15
C VAL A 332 18.30 2.30 46.37
N THR A 333 17.74 1.74 45.31
CA THR A 333 18.26 0.60 44.53
C THR A 333 19.78 0.62 44.33
N ASN A 334 20.35 1.72 43.85
CA ASN A 334 21.77 1.85 43.53
C ASN A 334 22.68 2.07 44.76
N SER A 335 22.10 2.22 45.96
CA SER A 335 22.81 2.37 47.23
C SER A 335 22.77 1.09 48.07
N VAL A 336 22.05 0.06 47.63
CA VAL A 336 21.93 -1.23 48.33
C VAL A 336 23.11 -2.13 48.00
N ALA A 337 23.64 -2.81 49.02
CA ALA A 337 24.60 -3.89 48.83
C ALA A 337 23.85 -5.19 48.55
N TYR A 338 24.00 -5.73 47.33
CA TYR A 338 23.37 -6.99 46.91
C TYR A 338 24.33 -8.17 46.98
N THR A 339 23.84 -9.32 47.44
CA THR A 339 24.56 -10.60 47.41
C THR A 339 23.67 -11.70 46.86
N SER A 340 24.29 -12.68 46.19
CA SER A 340 23.65 -13.93 45.79
C SER A 340 24.28 -15.09 46.55
N ASP A 341 23.46 -15.91 47.19
CA ASP A 341 23.95 -17.07 47.95
C ASP A 341 24.38 -18.24 47.04
N ASN A 342 24.03 -18.20 45.75
CA ASN A 342 24.45 -19.19 44.75
C ASN A 342 24.52 -18.59 43.34
N THR A 343 25.70 -18.10 42.97
CA THR A 343 25.96 -17.48 41.66
C THR A 343 25.89 -18.45 40.47
N ALA A 344 25.86 -19.76 40.71
CA ALA A 344 25.62 -20.76 39.67
C ALA A 344 24.13 -20.88 39.27
N VAL A 345 23.21 -20.31 40.06
CA VAL A 345 21.78 -20.21 39.75
C VAL A 345 21.42 -18.82 39.27
N ALA A 346 21.84 -17.76 40.00
CA ALA A 346 21.70 -16.38 39.54
C ALA A 346 22.76 -15.46 40.16
N THR A 347 23.24 -14.49 39.38
CA THR A 347 24.09 -13.39 39.85
C THR A 347 23.27 -12.13 40.07
N VAL A 348 23.79 -11.16 40.82
CA VAL A 348 23.22 -9.82 40.98
C VAL A 348 24.36 -8.80 40.96
N ASN A 349 24.19 -7.69 40.23
CA ASN A 349 25.20 -6.63 40.18
C ASN A 349 24.91 -5.51 41.22
N SER A 350 25.76 -4.49 41.28
CA SER A 350 25.61 -3.36 42.23
C SER A 350 24.40 -2.46 41.96
N SER A 351 23.80 -2.53 40.76
CA SER A 351 22.56 -1.82 40.44
C SER A 351 21.31 -2.65 40.74
N GLY A 352 21.43 -3.87 41.28
CA GLY A 352 20.30 -4.76 41.57
C GLY A 352 19.81 -5.58 40.37
N LEU A 353 20.53 -5.59 39.24
CA LEU A 353 20.19 -6.41 38.09
C LEU A 353 20.56 -7.87 38.37
N VAL A 354 19.55 -8.70 38.55
CA VAL A 354 19.68 -10.15 38.75
C VAL A 354 19.73 -10.83 37.38
N THR A 355 20.66 -11.76 37.18
CA THR A 355 20.77 -12.55 35.94
C THR A 355 20.77 -14.03 36.30
N ALA A 356 19.82 -14.81 35.76
CA ALA A 356 19.83 -16.25 35.96
C ALA A 356 20.94 -16.92 35.13
N THR A 357 21.72 -17.78 35.77
CA THR A 357 22.86 -18.49 35.19
C THR A 357 22.61 -20.00 35.06
N GLY A 358 21.69 -20.56 35.85
CA GLY A 358 21.42 -22.00 35.84
C GLY A 358 20.12 -22.37 36.56
N ALA A 359 19.81 -23.67 36.61
CA ALA A 359 18.64 -24.16 37.32
C ALA A 359 18.84 -24.24 38.83
N GLY A 360 17.79 -23.95 39.58
CA GLY A 360 17.73 -24.12 41.02
C GLY A 360 17.01 -22.96 41.70
N THR A 361 17.07 -22.93 43.02
CA THR A 361 16.56 -21.81 43.82
C THR A 361 17.72 -21.11 44.49
N VAL A 362 17.75 -19.79 44.41
CA VAL A 362 18.75 -18.94 45.07
C VAL A 362 18.08 -17.77 45.77
N HIS A 363 18.73 -17.25 46.79
CA HIS A 363 18.29 -16.07 47.50
C HIS A 363 19.21 -14.90 47.15
N ILE A 364 18.60 -13.80 46.72
CA ILE A 364 19.26 -12.51 46.53
C ILE A 364 18.96 -11.67 47.76
N THR A 365 20.00 -11.24 48.48
CA THR A 365 19.86 -10.40 49.68
C THR A 365 20.31 -8.98 49.38
N GLY A 366 19.45 -8.00 49.64
CA GLY A 366 19.79 -6.58 49.57
C GLY A 366 19.91 -6.00 50.97
N SER A 367 21.01 -5.30 51.27
CA SER A 367 21.27 -4.67 52.57
C SER A 367 21.56 -3.17 52.46
N TYR A 368 20.92 -2.34 53.29
CA TYR A 368 21.11 -0.90 53.36
C TYR A 368 20.89 -0.38 54.78
N GLN A 369 21.87 0.36 55.32
CA GLN A 369 21.82 0.99 56.65
C GLN A 369 21.30 0.07 57.79
N GLY A 370 21.76 -1.18 57.81
CA GLY A 370 21.39 -2.16 58.85
C GLY A 370 20.01 -2.83 58.66
N LYS A 371 19.31 -2.54 57.57
CA LYS A 371 18.09 -3.24 57.14
C LYS A 371 18.41 -4.15 55.94
N SER A 372 17.63 -5.21 55.78
CA SER A 372 17.76 -6.13 54.64
C SER A 372 16.43 -6.69 54.18
N PHE A 373 16.40 -7.16 52.93
CA PHE A 373 15.36 -8.04 52.39
C PHE A 373 16.02 -9.24 51.70
N THR A 374 15.22 -10.27 51.45
CA THR A 374 15.62 -11.44 50.67
C THR A 374 14.59 -11.72 49.59
N VAL A 375 15.06 -11.93 48.37
CA VAL A 375 14.26 -12.30 47.19
C VAL A 375 14.59 -13.73 46.80
N THR A 376 13.57 -14.57 46.63
CA THR A 376 13.74 -15.95 46.16
C THR A 376 13.69 -15.99 44.64
N VAL A 377 14.80 -16.36 44.00
CA VAL A 377 14.91 -16.49 42.55
C VAL A 377 14.95 -17.96 42.18
N THR A 378 14.00 -18.40 41.36
CA THR A 378 14.02 -19.75 40.80
C THR A 378 14.57 -19.70 39.38
N GLY A 379 15.81 -20.15 39.23
CA GLY A 379 16.41 -20.39 37.92
C GLY A 379 15.78 -21.62 37.28
N VAL A 380 15.29 -21.49 36.05
CA VAL A 380 14.74 -22.59 35.27
C VAL A 380 15.71 -22.93 34.15
N ALA A 381 16.15 -24.20 34.08
CA ALA A 381 17.09 -24.63 33.05
C ALA A 381 16.43 -24.67 31.67
N LEU A 382 17.19 -24.24 30.67
CA LEU A 382 16.90 -24.53 29.27
C LEU A 382 17.04 -26.05 29.04
N GLN A 383 16.03 -26.66 28.43
CA GLN A 383 16.05 -28.10 28.16
C GLN A 383 16.34 -28.40 26.68
N SER A 384 15.77 -27.61 25.77
CA SER A 384 16.02 -27.74 24.33
C SER A 384 15.70 -26.45 23.59
N ILE A 385 16.03 -26.40 22.30
CA ILE A 385 15.50 -25.39 21.39
C ILE A 385 14.66 -26.04 20.30
N LYS A 386 13.68 -25.30 19.81
CA LYS A 386 12.89 -25.60 18.61
C LYS A 386 13.16 -24.55 17.54
N LEU A 387 13.13 -24.99 16.30
CA LEU A 387 13.12 -24.12 15.12
C LEU A 387 11.76 -24.24 14.44
N ASP A 388 11.54 -23.42 13.42
CA ASP A 388 10.44 -23.57 12.47
C ASP A 388 10.28 -25.03 11.99
N ALA A 389 9.04 -25.43 11.70
CA ALA A 389 8.80 -26.67 10.98
C ALA A 389 9.47 -26.66 9.60
N ALA A 390 9.76 -27.82 9.02
CA ALA A 390 10.38 -27.90 7.70
C ALA A 390 9.53 -27.19 6.64
N TYR A 391 10.17 -26.43 5.75
CA TYR A 391 9.48 -25.62 4.75
C TYR A 391 10.17 -25.68 3.37
N THR A 392 9.41 -25.27 2.35
CA THR A 392 9.91 -25.14 0.97
C THR A 392 10.10 -23.67 0.65
N LEU A 393 11.26 -23.31 0.13
CA LEU A 393 11.61 -21.93 -0.20
C LEU A 393 11.94 -21.84 -1.71
N PRO A 394 11.17 -21.08 -2.51
CA PRO A 394 11.50 -20.86 -3.92
C PRO A 394 12.88 -20.24 -4.09
N GLN A 395 13.59 -20.58 -5.16
CA GLN A 395 14.89 -19.99 -5.46
C GLN A 395 14.76 -18.45 -5.53
N GLY A 396 15.66 -17.74 -4.84
CA GLY A 396 15.65 -16.28 -4.69
C GLY A 396 14.84 -15.76 -3.51
N ALA A 397 13.94 -16.55 -2.91
CA ALA A 397 13.15 -16.13 -1.77
C ALA A 397 13.94 -16.16 -0.45
N GLN A 398 13.45 -15.42 0.54
CA GLN A 398 14.01 -15.35 1.89
C GLN A 398 13.01 -15.78 2.97
N HIS A 399 13.51 -16.29 4.10
CA HIS A 399 12.70 -16.67 5.28
C HIS A 399 13.45 -16.37 6.57
N GLN A 400 12.82 -15.71 7.53
CA GLN A 400 13.39 -15.47 8.86
C GLN A 400 13.21 -16.70 9.75
N THR A 401 14.32 -17.28 10.20
CA THR A 401 14.29 -18.43 11.13
C THR A 401 13.83 -17.98 12.50
N ILE A 402 12.85 -18.68 13.08
CA ILE A 402 12.43 -18.49 14.47
C ILE A 402 13.06 -19.59 15.34
N VAL A 403 13.67 -19.17 16.46
CA VAL A 403 14.21 -20.07 17.47
C VAL A 403 13.42 -19.90 18.76
N THR A 404 12.93 -21.00 19.31
CA THR A 404 12.17 -21.04 20.56
C THR A 404 12.92 -21.87 21.59
N ALA A 405 13.25 -21.27 22.73
CA ALA A 405 13.75 -21.97 23.90
C ALA A 405 12.61 -22.77 24.54
N VAL A 406 12.88 -24.02 24.91
CA VAL A 406 11.98 -24.90 25.66
C VAL A 406 12.64 -25.21 26.99
N ASN A 407 12.02 -24.75 28.07
CA ASN A 407 12.54 -24.85 29.41
C ASN A 407 12.15 -26.19 30.07
N SER A 408 12.83 -26.52 31.16
CA SER A 408 12.64 -27.76 31.92
C SER A 408 11.26 -27.89 32.59
N ASP A 409 10.55 -26.78 32.79
CA ASP A 409 9.16 -26.76 33.26
C ASP A 409 8.13 -26.87 32.11
N GLY A 410 8.59 -27.00 30.86
CA GLY A 410 7.77 -27.06 29.65
C GLY A 410 7.37 -25.70 29.08
N SER A 411 7.68 -24.60 29.75
CA SER A 411 7.45 -23.25 29.22
C SER A 411 8.33 -22.98 28.00
N THR A 412 7.89 -22.08 27.13
CA THR A 412 8.61 -21.72 25.91
C THR A 412 8.79 -20.22 25.78
N VAL A 413 9.96 -19.78 25.33
CA VAL A 413 10.28 -18.36 25.13
C VAL A 413 10.99 -18.16 23.78
N PRO A 414 10.61 -17.15 22.98
CA PRO A 414 11.36 -16.77 21.80
C PRO A 414 12.80 -16.39 22.14
N VAL A 415 13.76 -16.87 21.36
CA VAL A 415 15.18 -16.49 21.53
C VAL A 415 15.43 -15.22 20.72
N PRO A 416 16.06 -14.18 21.31
CA PRO A 416 16.46 -12.98 20.56
C PRO A 416 17.35 -13.35 19.36
N ILE A 417 17.09 -12.76 18.20
CA ILE A 417 17.71 -13.13 16.92
C ILE A 417 19.25 -13.04 16.91
N THR A 418 19.84 -12.22 17.78
CA THR A 418 21.30 -12.03 17.92
C THR A 418 21.96 -13.01 18.89
N SER A 419 21.18 -13.78 19.64
CA SER A 419 21.71 -14.64 20.71
C SER A 419 21.98 -16.08 20.27
N ALA A 420 21.45 -16.49 19.11
CA ALA A 420 21.69 -17.80 18.51
C ALA A 420 22.72 -17.70 17.37
N THR A 421 23.48 -18.76 17.16
CA THR A 421 24.33 -18.90 15.97
C THR A 421 23.66 -19.80 14.95
N TYR A 422 23.84 -19.49 13.67
CA TYR A 422 23.15 -20.16 12.57
C TYR A 422 24.13 -20.72 11.56
N THR A 423 23.82 -21.89 11.00
CA THR A 423 24.60 -22.51 9.93
C THR A 423 23.69 -23.17 8.89
N SER A 424 24.12 -23.15 7.64
CA SER A 424 23.51 -23.92 6.56
C SER A 424 24.40 -25.11 6.22
N SER A 425 23.81 -26.29 6.06
CA SER A 425 24.55 -27.50 5.67
C SER A 425 25.12 -27.43 4.25
N ASN A 426 24.59 -26.55 3.39
CA ASN A 426 25.16 -26.28 2.07
C ASN A 426 24.80 -24.86 1.59
N SER A 427 25.76 -23.94 1.72
CA SER A 427 25.58 -22.54 1.34
C SER A 427 25.40 -22.31 -0.16
N SER A 428 25.69 -23.29 -1.04
CA SER A 428 25.40 -23.15 -2.47
C SER A 428 23.93 -23.41 -2.83
N ILE A 429 23.17 -24.05 -1.94
CA ILE A 429 21.72 -24.30 -2.10
C ILE A 429 20.92 -23.23 -1.35
N ALA A 430 21.28 -22.92 -0.11
CA ALA A 430 20.71 -21.77 0.62
C ALA A 430 21.70 -21.25 1.68
N THR A 431 21.80 -19.92 1.82
CA THR A 431 22.60 -19.26 2.86
C THR A 431 21.72 -18.90 4.07
N ILE A 432 22.33 -18.62 5.21
CA ILE A 432 21.66 -18.02 6.38
C ILE A 432 22.52 -16.90 6.96
N SER A 433 21.92 -15.75 7.27
CA SER A 433 22.62 -14.61 7.89
C SER A 433 22.90 -14.85 9.38
N SER A 434 23.74 -13.99 9.98
CA SER A 434 23.97 -13.97 11.42
C SER A 434 22.73 -13.64 12.25
N THR A 435 21.70 -13.06 11.64
CA THR A 435 20.41 -12.73 12.24
C THR A 435 19.32 -13.76 11.93
N GLY A 436 19.65 -14.86 11.25
CA GLY A 436 18.73 -15.97 11.00
C GLY A 436 17.93 -15.90 9.70
N VAL A 437 18.26 -15.00 8.76
CA VAL A 437 17.56 -14.88 7.46
C VAL A 437 18.12 -15.89 6.47
N VAL A 438 17.32 -16.86 6.05
CA VAL A 438 17.64 -17.86 5.04
C VAL A 438 17.41 -17.29 3.64
N THR A 439 18.35 -17.43 2.71
CA THR A 439 18.18 -17.09 1.28
C THR A 439 18.36 -18.33 0.41
N ALA A 440 17.36 -18.69 -0.39
CA ALA A 440 17.45 -19.82 -1.32
C ALA A 440 18.22 -19.45 -2.60
N LEU A 441 19.20 -20.24 -2.99
CA LEU A 441 20.11 -19.97 -4.11
C LEU A 441 20.00 -20.96 -5.27
N ALA A 442 19.85 -22.25 -4.99
CA ALA A 442 19.80 -23.30 -6.00
C ALA A 442 18.94 -24.47 -5.56
N ALA A 443 18.45 -25.28 -6.50
CA ALA A 443 17.65 -26.45 -6.20
C ALA A 443 18.39 -27.48 -5.34
N GLY A 444 17.71 -28.00 -4.32
CA GLY A 444 18.23 -29.02 -3.41
C GLY A 444 17.60 -28.89 -2.01
N THR A 445 18.09 -29.69 -1.07
CA THR A 445 17.61 -29.67 0.32
C THR A 445 18.78 -29.40 1.25
N VAL A 446 18.59 -28.48 2.19
CA VAL A 446 19.58 -28.16 3.24
C VAL A 446 18.98 -28.23 4.61
N LYS A 447 19.83 -28.44 5.62
CA LYS A 447 19.49 -28.22 7.01
C LYS A 447 19.99 -26.86 7.46
N ILE A 448 19.08 -26.07 8.01
CA ILE A 448 19.40 -24.85 8.74
C ILE A 448 19.47 -25.23 10.21
N THR A 449 20.63 -25.01 10.83
CA THR A 449 20.89 -25.38 12.22
C THR A 449 21.09 -24.12 13.04
N ALA A 450 20.36 -24.01 14.15
CA ALA A 450 20.61 -23.00 15.17
C ALA A 450 21.28 -23.63 16.39
N VAL A 451 22.11 -22.83 17.08
CA VAL A 451 22.70 -23.17 18.37
C VAL A 451 22.46 -22.02 19.34
N TYR A 452 21.91 -22.32 20.52
CA TYR A 452 21.66 -21.36 21.58
C TYR A 452 21.98 -21.99 22.94
N GLN A 453 22.84 -21.33 23.72
CA GLN A 453 23.32 -21.80 25.04
C GLN A 453 23.71 -23.29 25.07
N GLY A 454 24.42 -23.77 24.04
CA GLY A 454 24.89 -25.15 23.94
C GLY A 454 23.85 -26.16 23.42
N HIS A 455 22.58 -25.78 23.29
CA HIS A 455 21.55 -26.60 22.65
C HIS A 455 21.50 -26.33 21.15
N SER A 456 21.34 -27.39 20.36
CA SER A 456 21.24 -27.30 18.90
C SER A 456 20.00 -28.01 18.39
N ASN A 457 19.39 -27.43 17.37
CA ASN A 457 18.33 -28.08 16.60
C ASN A 457 18.38 -27.58 15.15
N SER A 458 17.78 -28.33 14.23
CA SER A 458 17.81 -28.05 12.81
C SER A 458 16.43 -28.16 12.17
N THR A 459 16.14 -27.28 11.22
CA THR A 459 14.99 -27.41 10.32
C THR A 459 15.45 -27.70 8.90
N THR A 460 14.60 -28.35 8.11
CA THR A 460 14.89 -28.70 6.72
C THR A 460 14.27 -27.68 5.78
N VAL A 461 15.09 -27.13 4.90
CA VAL A 461 14.67 -26.21 3.84
C VAL A 461 14.86 -26.89 2.50
N THR A 462 13.78 -26.97 1.73
CA THR A 462 13.81 -27.53 0.37
C THR A 462 13.66 -26.43 -0.66
N VAL A 463 14.61 -26.33 -1.57
CA VAL A 463 14.55 -25.48 -2.76
C VAL A 463 14.20 -26.38 -3.95
N PRO A 464 13.00 -26.26 -4.53
CA PRO A 464 12.57 -27.17 -5.60
C PRO A 464 13.42 -27.04 -6.86
N LYS A 465 13.58 -28.15 -7.60
CA LYS A 465 14.11 -28.10 -8.97
C LYS A 465 13.08 -27.45 -9.89
N SER A 466 13.48 -26.39 -10.59
CA SER A 466 12.64 -25.77 -11.62
C SER A 466 12.29 -26.79 -12.72
N GLN A 467 11.00 -26.92 -13.01
CA GLN A 467 10.48 -27.64 -14.17
C GLN A 467 10.62 -26.74 -15.40
N PRO A 468 10.70 -27.31 -16.62
CA PRO A 468 10.58 -26.50 -17.83
C PRO A 468 9.25 -25.75 -17.82
N LEU A 469 9.23 -24.54 -18.39
CA LEU A 469 7.99 -23.78 -18.56
C LEU A 469 6.99 -24.62 -19.40
N PRO A 470 5.67 -24.51 -19.15
CA PRO A 470 4.70 -25.19 -20.00
C PRO A 470 4.86 -24.74 -21.46
N SER A 471 4.69 -25.66 -22.41
CA SER A 471 5.18 -25.51 -23.81
C SER A 471 4.67 -24.30 -24.61
N SER A 472 3.67 -23.57 -24.13
CA SER A 472 3.14 -22.35 -24.73
C SER A 472 3.71 -21.06 -24.14
N TRP A 473 4.50 -21.13 -23.07
CA TRP A 473 5.09 -19.98 -22.38
C TRP A 473 6.54 -19.77 -22.83
N LEU A 474 6.84 -18.52 -23.14
CA LEU A 474 8.16 -18.02 -23.50
C LEU A 474 8.54 -16.92 -22.52
N HIS A 475 9.81 -16.53 -22.47
CA HIS A 475 10.23 -15.39 -21.68
C HIS A 475 11.43 -14.66 -22.29
N LEU A 476 11.56 -13.36 -22.03
CA LEU A 476 12.75 -12.54 -22.33
C LEU A 476 12.77 -11.29 -21.45
N ASP A 477 13.92 -10.64 -21.39
CA ASP A 477 14.07 -9.30 -20.85
C ASP A 477 13.66 -8.26 -21.91
N ILE A 478 12.77 -7.35 -21.55
CA ILE A 478 12.36 -6.18 -22.35
C ILE A 478 13.27 -5.01 -21.98
N GLY A 479 13.76 -4.29 -22.98
CA GLY A 479 14.62 -3.12 -22.78
C GLY A 479 16.03 -3.46 -22.30
N ALA A 480 16.76 -2.43 -21.85
CA ALA A 480 18.13 -2.55 -21.37
C ALA A 480 18.13 -2.75 -19.84
N VAL A 481 18.01 -4.01 -19.40
CA VAL A 481 17.98 -4.37 -17.98
C VAL A 481 19.40 -4.46 -17.39
N ALA A 482 19.53 -4.18 -16.09
CA ALA A 482 20.82 -4.18 -15.40
C ALA A 482 21.37 -5.60 -15.14
N ALA A 483 20.49 -6.57 -14.94
CA ALA A 483 20.78 -7.98 -14.78
C ALA A 483 19.74 -8.81 -15.53
N SER A 484 20.18 -9.86 -16.23
CA SER A 484 19.24 -10.75 -16.95
C SER A 484 18.25 -11.38 -15.99
N GLY A 485 16.97 -11.34 -16.35
CA GLY A 485 15.92 -11.96 -15.59
C GLY A 485 15.94 -13.47 -15.69
N THR A 486 15.23 -14.12 -14.77
CA THR A 486 15.08 -15.57 -14.73
C THR A 486 13.64 -15.96 -14.46
N VAL A 487 13.26 -17.14 -14.93
CA VAL A 487 11.92 -17.69 -14.71
C VAL A 487 12.06 -19.14 -14.25
N SER A 488 11.36 -19.50 -13.19
CA SER A 488 11.18 -20.89 -12.79
C SER A 488 9.71 -21.26 -12.72
N TYR A 489 9.42 -22.51 -13.06
CA TYR A 489 8.08 -23.07 -12.98
C TYR A 489 8.11 -24.32 -12.11
N ASN A 490 7.14 -24.47 -11.23
CA ASN A 490 6.96 -25.72 -10.49
C ASN A 490 5.47 -25.94 -10.22
N SER A 491 4.89 -26.97 -10.82
CA SER A 491 3.57 -27.50 -10.46
C SER A 491 2.46 -26.44 -10.37
N GLY A 492 2.41 -25.52 -11.35
CA GLY A 492 1.40 -24.45 -11.43
C GLY A 492 1.84 -23.09 -10.90
N THR A 493 3.01 -23.01 -10.26
CA THR A 493 3.58 -21.76 -9.75
C THR A 493 4.70 -21.24 -10.65
N PHE A 494 4.66 -19.96 -11.00
CA PHE A 494 5.71 -19.23 -11.70
C PHE A 494 6.44 -18.32 -10.70
N ASN A 495 7.77 -18.37 -10.69
CA ASN A 495 8.60 -17.31 -10.10
C ASN A 495 9.25 -16.53 -11.25
N VAL A 496 8.96 -15.23 -11.31
CA VAL A 496 9.46 -14.32 -12.35
C VAL A 496 10.39 -13.33 -11.68
N SER A 497 11.69 -13.44 -11.94
CA SER A 497 12.72 -12.56 -11.39
C SER A 497 13.20 -11.61 -12.47
N GLY A 498 13.00 -10.31 -12.30
CA GLY A 498 13.40 -9.30 -13.29
C GLY A 498 14.13 -8.12 -12.67
N SER A 499 14.99 -7.49 -13.46
CA SER A 499 15.53 -6.15 -13.18
C SER A 499 15.05 -5.15 -14.22
N GLY A 500 15.20 -3.86 -13.95
CA GLY A 500 14.88 -2.80 -14.90
C GLY A 500 14.48 -1.51 -14.20
N ALA A 501 14.74 -0.37 -14.84
CA ALA A 501 14.49 0.94 -14.26
C ALA A 501 13.01 1.16 -13.88
N ASP A 502 12.07 0.84 -14.78
CA ASP A 502 10.63 0.77 -14.50
C ASP A 502 9.83 0.32 -15.74
N VAL A 503 8.52 0.14 -15.57
CA VAL A 503 7.48 0.23 -16.62
C VAL A 503 6.62 1.47 -16.37
N TRP A 504 7.25 2.64 -16.38
CA TRP A 504 6.65 3.94 -16.03
C TRP A 504 7.34 5.08 -16.78
N GLN A 505 6.56 6.08 -17.20
CA GLN A 505 7.02 7.19 -18.03
C GLN A 505 7.78 6.70 -19.27
N ALA A 506 9.06 7.04 -19.40
CA ALA A 506 9.90 6.67 -20.53
C ALA A 506 10.58 5.31 -20.35
N GLN A 507 10.43 4.66 -19.19
CA GLN A 507 11.07 3.39 -18.88
C GLN A 507 10.17 2.22 -19.27
N ASP A 508 10.77 1.24 -19.92
CA ASP A 508 10.15 -0.01 -20.37
C ASP A 508 11.21 -1.12 -20.26
N GLN A 509 11.47 -1.53 -19.02
CA GLN A 509 12.51 -2.48 -18.64
C GLN A 509 11.99 -3.49 -17.61
N GLU A 510 11.87 -4.75 -18.02
CA GLU A 510 11.30 -5.82 -17.20
C GLU A 510 11.65 -7.23 -17.71
N GLN A 511 11.53 -8.23 -16.84
CA GLN A 511 11.46 -9.63 -17.28
C GLN A 511 10.01 -9.97 -17.62
N PHE A 512 9.73 -10.39 -18.86
CA PHE A 512 8.39 -10.73 -19.34
C PHE A 512 8.27 -12.22 -19.67
N VAL A 513 7.23 -12.88 -19.14
CA VAL A 513 6.91 -14.30 -19.36
C VAL A 513 5.54 -14.38 -20.02
N TYR A 514 5.45 -14.86 -21.24
CA TYR A 514 4.29 -14.59 -22.10
C TYR A 514 3.88 -15.74 -22.99
N GLN A 515 2.66 -15.63 -23.52
CA GLN A 515 2.17 -16.39 -24.66
C GLN A 515 1.73 -15.45 -25.79
N PRO A 516 1.83 -15.88 -27.07
CA PRO A 516 1.19 -15.18 -28.17
C PRO A 516 -0.35 -15.18 -28.04
N LEU A 517 -0.96 -14.03 -28.24
CA LEU A 517 -2.41 -13.79 -28.25
C LEU A 517 -2.80 -13.04 -29.54
N SER A 518 -3.34 -13.76 -30.52
CA SER A 518 -3.67 -13.23 -31.86
C SER A 518 -5.09 -12.67 -31.98
N SER A 519 -5.89 -12.73 -30.92
CA SER A 519 -7.31 -12.34 -30.88
C SER A 519 -7.68 -11.86 -29.47
N ASN A 520 -8.98 -11.81 -29.16
CA ASN A 520 -9.47 -11.58 -27.80
C ASN A 520 -8.87 -12.60 -26.84
N GLY A 521 -8.76 -12.25 -25.57
CA GLY A 521 -8.32 -13.20 -24.57
C GLY A 521 -8.29 -12.62 -23.18
N THR A 522 -8.31 -13.53 -22.22
CA THR A 522 -8.26 -13.21 -20.80
C THR A 522 -7.02 -13.87 -20.21
N ILE A 523 -6.29 -13.13 -19.40
CA ILE A 523 -5.32 -13.70 -18.46
C ILE A 523 -5.82 -13.49 -17.03
N ILE A 524 -5.73 -14.53 -16.22
CA ILE A 524 -6.01 -14.52 -14.78
C ILE A 524 -4.79 -15.12 -14.08
N ALA A 525 -4.33 -14.48 -13.00
CA ALA A 525 -3.36 -15.08 -12.10
C ALA A 525 -3.63 -14.62 -10.66
N ARG A 526 -3.26 -15.45 -9.69
CA ARG A 526 -3.16 -15.01 -8.30
C ARG A 526 -1.69 -14.76 -8.00
N MET A 527 -1.37 -13.51 -7.69
CA MET A 527 -0.03 -13.13 -7.27
C MET A 527 0.08 -13.39 -5.77
N THR A 528 1.04 -14.23 -5.36
CA THR A 528 1.18 -14.64 -3.95
C THR A 528 2.18 -13.80 -3.19
N SER A 529 3.17 -13.22 -3.87
CA SER A 529 4.14 -12.30 -3.29
C SER A 529 4.98 -11.64 -4.38
N THR A 530 5.71 -10.60 -4.00
CA THR A 530 6.88 -10.11 -4.73
C THR A 530 7.96 -9.66 -3.75
N SER A 531 9.22 -9.72 -4.16
CA SER A 531 10.35 -9.41 -3.28
C SER A 531 10.38 -7.91 -2.97
N PRO A 532 10.57 -7.49 -1.70
CA PRO A 532 10.60 -6.07 -1.32
C PRO A 532 11.98 -5.44 -1.60
N VAL A 533 12.53 -5.64 -2.79
CA VAL A 533 13.84 -5.07 -3.18
C VAL A 533 13.77 -3.55 -3.37
N ASN A 534 12.59 -3.02 -3.74
CA ASN A 534 12.28 -1.60 -3.84
C ASN A 534 10.75 -1.41 -3.71
N THR A 535 10.29 -0.37 -3.03
CA THR A 535 8.85 -0.12 -2.84
C THR A 535 8.06 0.10 -4.14
N TYR A 536 8.75 0.52 -5.22
CA TYR A 536 8.15 0.73 -6.54
C TYR A 536 8.48 -0.38 -7.54
N ALA A 537 9.16 -1.45 -7.10
CA ALA A 537 9.25 -2.67 -7.88
C ALA A 537 7.84 -3.14 -8.24
N LYS A 538 7.68 -3.75 -9.41
CA LYS A 538 6.36 -4.16 -9.91
C LYS A 538 6.41 -5.62 -10.32
N GLY A 539 5.37 -6.34 -9.96
CA GLY A 539 5.04 -7.64 -10.52
C GLY A 539 3.58 -7.66 -10.92
N GLY A 540 3.23 -8.28 -12.04
CA GLY A 540 1.83 -8.31 -12.44
C GLY A 540 1.54 -8.98 -13.76
N LEU A 541 0.36 -8.67 -14.29
CA LEU A 541 -0.10 -9.08 -15.60
C LEU A 541 0.22 -8.01 -16.63
N MET A 542 0.55 -8.41 -17.85
CA MET A 542 0.82 -7.48 -18.94
C MET A 542 0.32 -8.01 -20.29
N LEU A 543 -0.24 -7.10 -21.09
CA LEU A 543 -0.44 -7.24 -22.53
C LEU A 543 0.52 -6.30 -23.26
N ARG A 544 1.17 -6.80 -24.31
CA ARG A 544 2.03 -6.00 -25.21
C ARG A 544 1.75 -6.31 -26.68
N ASP A 545 1.79 -5.36 -27.59
CA ASP A 545 1.66 -5.61 -29.04
C ASP A 545 2.99 -5.97 -29.72
N GLY A 546 4.10 -5.83 -28.98
CA GLY A 546 5.45 -6.15 -29.41
C GLY A 546 6.34 -6.59 -28.24
N LEU A 547 7.48 -7.19 -28.59
CA LEU A 547 8.48 -7.74 -27.64
C LEU A 547 9.74 -6.88 -27.54
N THR A 548 9.67 -5.62 -27.98
CA THR A 548 10.75 -4.64 -27.84
C THR A 548 10.33 -3.50 -26.92
N ALA A 549 11.29 -2.84 -26.30
CA ALA A 549 11.04 -1.62 -25.55
C ALA A 549 10.33 -0.58 -26.46
N GLY A 550 9.34 0.09 -25.91
CA GLY A 550 8.48 1.05 -26.59
C GLY A 550 7.23 0.45 -27.28
N SER A 551 7.03 -0.86 -27.23
CA SER A 551 5.77 -1.45 -27.73
C SER A 551 4.57 -0.92 -26.94
N ASN A 552 3.38 -0.94 -27.53
CA ASN A 552 2.15 -0.61 -26.80
C ASN A 552 1.94 -1.66 -25.72
N LEU A 553 1.68 -1.22 -24.49
CA LEU A 553 1.48 -2.09 -23.35
C LEU A 553 0.30 -1.65 -22.49
N VAL A 554 -0.30 -2.63 -21.81
CA VAL A 554 -1.21 -2.46 -20.68
C VAL A 554 -0.77 -3.41 -19.60
N TYR A 555 -0.58 -2.92 -18.38
CA TYR A 555 -0.28 -3.76 -17.23
C TYR A 555 -1.27 -3.56 -16.10
N LEU A 556 -1.42 -4.61 -15.30
CA LEU A 556 -2.04 -4.57 -13.99
C LEU A 556 -1.03 -5.12 -13.00
N ALA A 557 -0.43 -4.24 -12.21
CA ALA A 557 0.74 -4.53 -11.38
C ALA A 557 0.43 -4.35 -9.90
N MET A 558 1.08 -5.16 -9.06
CA MET A 558 1.15 -4.95 -7.63
C MET A 558 2.58 -4.57 -7.21
N PHE A 559 2.65 -3.80 -6.13
CA PHE A 559 3.91 -3.41 -5.49
C PHE A 559 4.23 -4.35 -4.33
N PRO A 560 5.48 -4.46 -3.86
CA PRO A 560 5.82 -5.30 -2.70
C PRO A 560 5.07 -4.95 -1.42
N THR A 561 4.67 -3.69 -1.26
CA THR A 561 3.86 -3.21 -0.14
C THR A 561 2.36 -3.49 -0.29
N GLY A 562 1.95 -4.18 -1.37
CA GLY A 562 0.55 -4.29 -1.75
C GLY A 562 0.09 -3.11 -2.61
N GLY A 563 -1.21 -3.05 -2.88
CA GLY A 563 -1.80 -2.09 -3.79
C GLY A 563 -1.70 -2.58 -5.23
N VAL A 564 -2.60 -2.09 -6.08
CA VAL A 564 -2.64 -2.46 -7.49
C VAL A 564 -2.67 -1.20 -8.34
N GLN A 565 -1.98 -1.21 -9.47
CA GLN A 565 -1.96 -0.14 -10.45
C GLN A 565 -2.25 -0.69 -11.84
N LEU A 566 -3.25 -0.09 -12.51
CA LEU A 566 -3.47 -0.24 -13.95
C LEU A 566 -2.70 0.87 -14.66
N GLY A 567 -1.77 0.49 -15.53
CA GLY A 567 -1.01 1.41 -16.37
C GLY A 567 -1.02 1.02 -17.83
N ALA A 568 -0.83 1.99 -18.71
CA ALA A 568 -0.71 1.77 -20.15
C ALA A 568 0.14 2.85 -20.84
N GLY A 569 0.65 2.54 -22.03
CA GLY A 569 1.43 3.48 -22.85
C GLY A 569 2.14 2.81 -24.02
N SER A 570 2.95 3.59 -24.74
CA SER A 570 3.86 3.16 -25.81
C SER A 570 5.10 4.05 -25.84
N GLY A 571 6.22 3.59 -26.40
CA GLY A 571 7.48 4.35 -26.50
C GLY A 571 8.02 4.32 -27.95
N ALA A 572 8.52 5.42 -28.53
CA ALA A 572 9.72 6.11 -28.07
C ALA A 572 9.53 7.61 -27.72
N ASN A 573 8.28 8.10 -27.64
CA ASN A 573 7.96 9.49 -27.25
C ASN A 573 6.60 9.64 -26.55
N ALA A 574 5.98 8.55 -26.06
CA ALA A 574 4.78 8.61 -25.22
C ALA A 574 5.11 8.08 -23.82
N SER A 575 4.50 8.68 -22.80
CA SER A 575 4.73 8.33 -21.40
C SER A 575 3.80 7.19 -21.00
N ILE A 576 4.34 6.12 -20.42
CA ILE A 576 3.54 5.14 -19.68
C ILE A 576 2.99 5.82 -18.42
N GLN A 577 1.66 5.76 -18.23
CA GLN A 577 0.98 6.41 -17.12
C GLN A 577 0.02 5.46 -16.42
N GLY A 578 -0.28 5.78 -15.15
CA GLY A 578 -1.26 5.07 -14.33
C GLY A 578 -2.65 5.66 -14.51
N TYR A 579 -3.64 4.81 -14.74
CA TYR A 579 -5.03 5.20 -14.99
C TYR A 579 -5.96 4.91 -13.81
N TRP A 580 -5.59 3.93 -12.97
CA TRP A 580 -6.38 3.53 -11.82
C TRP A 580 -5.50 2.80 -10.81
N SER A 581 -5.79 2.98 -9.52
CA SER A 581 -5.13 2.29 -8.42
C SER A 581 -6.11 1.87 -7.34
N GLN A 582 -5.79 0.79 -6.63
CA GLN A 582 -6.31 0.53 -5.28
C GLN A 582 -5.15 0.56 -4.29
N ASP A 583 -5.42 1.10 -3.12
CA ASP A 583 -4.41 1.24 -2.07
C ASP A 583 -4.03 -0.10 -1.45
N ALA A 584 -2.84 -0.15 -0.84
CA ALA A 584 -2.28 -1.32 -0.18
C ALA A 584 -3.21 -1.95 0.88
N GLY A 585 -4.03 -1.15 1.56
CA GLY A 585 -5.01 -1.65 2.55
C GLY A 585 -6.19 -2.43 1.96
N THR A 586 -6.40 -2.38 0.64
CA THR A 586 -7.47 -3.11 -0.07
C THR A 586 -6.94 -4.28 -0.89
N ALA A 587 -5.76 -4.13 -1.49
CA ALA A 587 -5.13 -5.14 -2.35
C ALA A 587 -3.84 -5.69 -1.70
N THR A 588 -3.98 -6.68 -0.82
CA THR A 588 -2.86 -7.37 -0.15
C THR A 588 -2.62 -8.75 -0.76
N PHE A 589 -1.37 -9.25 -0.72
CA PHE A 589 -1.08 -10.60 -1.17
C PHE A 589 -1.68 -11.69 -0.24
N PRO A 590 -2.11 -12.85 -0.78
CA PRO A 590 -2.25 -13.15 -2.21
C PRO A 590 -3.45 -12.41 -2.81
N TYR A 591 -3.32 -11.94 -4.06
CA TYR A 591 -4.39 -11.18 -4.73
C TYR A 591 -4.58 -11.62 -6.17
N TRP A 592 -5.82 -11.64 -6.64
CA TRP A 592 -6.16 -12.07 -7.99
C TRP A 592 -6.19 -10.88 -8.94
N LEU A 593 -5.51 -11.04 -10.06
CA LEU A 593 -5.41 -10.08 -11.14
C LEU A 593 -6.04 -10.68 -12.40
N ARG A 594 -6.72 -9.84 -13.20
CA ARG A 594 -7.30 -10.22 -14.47
C ARG A 594 -7.20 -9.09 -15.49
N LEU A 595 -6.73 -9.42 -16.70
CA LEU A 595 -6.82 -8.55 -17.87
C LEU A 595 -7.65 -9.24 -18.95
N ASP A 596 -8.63 -8.54 -19.50
CA ASP A 596 -9.43 -8.98 -20.64
C ASP A 596 -9.21 -8.06 -21.82
N ARG A 597 -8.73 -8.63 -22.92
CA ARG A 597 -8.67 -7.98 -24.22
C ARG A 597 -9.88 -8.37 -25.06
N ASN A 598 -10.67 -7.38 -25.44
CA ASN A 598 -11.77 -7.48 -26.39
C ASN A 598 -11.52 -6.50 -27.54
N ASN A 599 -11.05 -7.04 -28.67
CA ASN A 599 -10.63 -6.32 -29.87
C ASN A 599 -9.52 -5.29 -29.55
N ASP A 600 -9.90 -4.01 -29.60
CA ASP A 600 -9.08 -2.83 -29.37
C ASP A 600 -9.23 -2.26 -27.96
N VAL A 601 -9.90 -2.96 -27.05
CA VAL A 601 -10.10 -2.52 -25.67
C VAL A 601 -9.56 -3.57 -24.68
N VAL A 602 -8.81 -3.10 -23.69
CA VAL A 602 -8.37 -3.88 -22.52
C VAL A 602 -9.07 -3.36 -21.28
N THR A 603 -9.60 -4.29 -20.49
CA THR A 603 -10.17 -4.01 -19.16
C THR A 603 -9.42 -4.78 -18.09
N ALA A 604 -9.38 -4.22 -16.88
CA ALA A 604 -8.70 -4.79 -15.74
C ALA A 604 -9.69 -5.08 -14.62
N SER A 605 -9.55 -6.23 -13.97
CA SER A 605 -10.31 -6.61 -12.79
C SER A 605 -9.40 -7.19 -11.72
N VAL A 606 -9.81 -7.03 -10.46
CA VAL A 606 -9.12 -7.62 -9.31
C VAL A 606 -10.08 -8.35 -8.37
N SER A 607 -9.57 -9.27 -7.56
CA SER A 607 -10.36 -10.05 -6.62
C SER A 607 -9.53 -10.52 -5.42
N THR A 608 -10.16 -10.61 -4.24
CA THR A 608 -9.57 -11.23 -3.04
C THR A 608 -9.71 -12.76 -3.03
N ASP A 609 -10.72 -13.31 -3.71
CA ASP A 609 -11.12 -14.72 -3.62
C ASP A 609 -11.04 -15.49 -4.96
N GLY A 610 -10.86 -14.79 -6.08
CA GLY A 610 -10.79 -15.37 -7.43
C GLY A 610 -12.15 -15.63 -8.07
N THR A 611 -13.24 -15.33 -7.37
CA THR A 611 -14.63 -15.57 -7.78
C THR A 611 -15.44 -14.28 -7.90
N THR A 612 -15.26 -13.34 -6.97
CA THR A 612 -15.93 -12.03 -6.93
C THR A 612 -14.98 -10.98 -7.47
N TRP A 613 -15.30 -10.42 -8.64
CA TRP A 613 -14.40 -9.52 -9.36
C TRP A 613 -14.86 -8.06 -9.31
N THR A 614 -13.94 -7.18 -8.92
CA THR A 614 -14.10 -5.72 -9.01
C THR A 614 -13.38 -5.23 -10.25
N GLN A 615 -14.13 -4.74 -11.24
CA GLN A 615 -13.56 -4.20 -12.47
C GLN A 615 -13.15 -2.74 -12.27
N SER A 616 -11.99 -2.35 -12.80
CA SER A 616 -11.62 -0.94 -12.96
C SER A 616 -12.61 -0.25 -13.90
N PRO A 617 -13.03 1.00 -13.62
CA PRO A 617 -13.89 1.74 -14.54
C PRO A 617 -13.17 2.13 -15.84
N GLN A 618 -11.84 2.00 -15.88
CA GLN A 618 -11.03 2.40 -17.04
C GLN A 618 -11.07 1.32 -18.14
N GLN A 619 -11.33 1.77 -19.35
CA GLN A 619 -11.23 0.97 -20.57
C GLN A 619 -10.06 1.51 -21.39
N ILE A 620 -9.04 0.67 -21.61
CA ILE A 620 -7.79 1.10 -22.22
C ILE A 620 -7.79 0.71 -23.69
N ALA A 621 -7.64 1.69 -24.59
CA ALA A 621 -7.46 1.42 -26.00
C ALA A 621 -6.14 0.67 -26.24
N PHE A 622 -6.17 -0.34 -27.12
CA PHE A 622 -5.04 -1.21 -27.39
C PHE A 622 -5.02 -1.61 -28.87
N PRO A 623 -3.86 -1.66 -29.54
CA PRO A 623 -3.78 -1.96 -30.97
C PRO A 623 -4.42 -3.31 -31.34
N THR A 624 -5.18 -3.35 -32.43
CA THR A 624 -5.72 -4.60 -33.00
C THR A 624 -4.60 -5.45 -33.61
N GLY A 625 -4.75 -6.78 -33.59
CA GLY A 625 -3.76 -7.71 -34.13
C GLY A 625 -2.96 -8.47 -33.07
N GLN A 626 -1.78 -8.97 -33.45
CA GLN A 626 -0.95 -9.82 -32.59
C GLN A 626 -0.57 -9.08 -31.30
N ALA A 627 -0.77 -9.75 -30.17
CA ALA A 627 -0.23 -9.34 -28.90
C ALA A 627 0.43 -10.49 -28.16
N TYR A 628 0.99 -10.17 -27.01
CA TYR A 628 1.65 -11.07 -26.09
C TYR A 628 1.05 -10.81 -24.73
N VAL A 629 0.56 -11.85 -24.07
CA VAL A 629 -0.10 -11.76 -22.77
C VAL A 629 0.67 -12.59 -21.77
N GLY A 630 0.90 -12.07 -20.57
CA GLY A 630 1.83 -12.70 -19.67
C GLY A 630 1.96 -12.09 -18.28
N LEU A 631 2.97 -12.59 -17.57
CA LEU A 631 3.43 -12.16 -16.26
C LEU A 631 4.70 -11.33 -16.44
N PHE A 632 4.91 -10.32 -15.60
CA PHE A 632 6.16 -9.55 -15.64
C PHE A 632 6.67 -9.21 -14.23
N SER A 633 7.97 -8.89 -14.15
CA SER A 633 8.62 -8.37 -12.94
C SER A 633 9.71 -7.35 -13.29
N THR A 634 9.80 -6.27 -12.51
CA THR A 634 10.86 -5.26 -12.55
C THR A 634 11.23 -4.79 -11.14
N ASP A 635 12.48 -4.38 -10.93
CA ASP A 635 13.04 -4.04 -9.60
C ASP A 635 13.11 -2.54 -9.30
N HIS A 636 12.65 -1.72 -10.24
CA HIS A 636 12.67 -0.27 -10.15
C HIS A 636 14.10 0.30 -10.01
N GLY A 637 15.03 -0.23 -10.83
CA GLY A 637 16.41 0.23 -10.91
C GLY A 637 17.24 -0.16 -9.69
N ALA A 638 16.79 -1.15 -8.90
CA ALA A 638 17.60 -1.72 -7.84
C ALA A 638 18.80 -2.49 -8.42
N PRO A 639 19.87 -2.72 -7.65
CA PRO A 639 20.97 -3.59 -8.07
C PRO A 639 20.65 -5.09 -7.91
N LEU A 640 19.39 -5.48 -7.68
CA LEU A 640 18.95 -6.82 -7.29
C LEU A 640 17.68 -7.23 -8.04
N LEU A 641 17.59 -8.50 -8.47
CA LEU A 641 16.38 -9.02 -9.11
C LEU A 641 15.16 -8.97 -8.17
N ASN A 642 14.06 -8.37 -8.62
CA ASN A 642 12.75 -8.51 -7.97
C ASN A 642 12.11 -9.83 -8.39
N THR A 643 11.81 -10.73 -7.44
CA THR A 643 11.11 -12.00 -7.72
C THR A 643 9.64 -11.90 -7.36
N SER A 644 8.77 -11.97 -8.37
CA SER A 644 7.31 -12.04 -8.26
C SER A 644 6.80 -13.48 -8.42
N ILE A 645 5.91 -13.92 -7.54
CA ILE A 645 5.41 -15.29 -7.48
C ILE A 645 3.92 -15.32 -7.85
N PHE A 646 3.56 -16.18 -8.80
CA PHE A 646 2.20 -16.35 -9.30
C PHE A 646 1.77 -17.81 -9.26
N ASP A 647 0.53 -18.06 -8.84
CA ASP A 647 -0.15 -19.33 -9.02
C ASP A 647 -1.52 -19.14 -9.72
N HIS A 648 -2.20 -20.25 -10.02
CA HIS A 648 -3.48 -20.25 -10.75
C HIS A 648 -3.45 -19.45 -12.07
N VAL A 649 -2.30 -19.45 -12.75
CA VAL A 649 -2.10 -18.70 -13.99
C VAL A 649 -2.85 -19.39 -15.12
N THR A 650 -3.85 -18.69 -15.68
CA THR A 650 -4.65 -19.17 -16.81
C THR A 650 -4.71 -18.12 -17.90
N VAL A 651 -4.49 -18.57 -19.14
CA VAL A 651 -4.70 -17.75 -20.34
C VAL A 651 -5.81 -18.41 -21.15
N LYS A 652 -6.97 -17.74 -21.22
CA LYS A 652 -8.07 -18.13 -22.09
C LYS A 652 -7.99 -17.30 -23.36
N LYS A 653 -7.55 -17.90 -24.45
CA LYS A 653 -7.61 -17.28 -25.77
C LYS A 653 -9.08 -17.28 -26.21
N GLY A 654 -9.62 -16.10 -26.45
CA GLY A 654 -10.97 -15.92 -26.94
C GLY A 654 -11.06 -16.33 -28.41
N SER A 655 -12.09 -17.10 -28.74
CA SER A 655 -12.56 -17.25 -30.11
C SER A 655 -13.10 -15.90 -30.59
N SER A 656 -12.60 -15.38 -31.71
CA SER A 656 -13.10 -14.14 -32.35
C SER A 656 -14.63 -14.13 -32.37
N ALA A 657 -15.26 -13.12 -31.77
CA ALA A 657 -16.71 -13.08 -31.53
C ALA A 657 -17.54 -12.59 -32.73
N VAL A 658 -17.31 -13.17 -33.91
CA VAL A 658 -18.33 -13.37 -34.95
C VAL A 658 -18.12 -14.80 -35.46
N PRO A 659 -19.12 -15.70 -35.41
CA PRO A 659 -18.96 -17.06 -35.92
C PRO A 659 -18.47 -17.02 -37.36
N LEU A 660 -17.34 -17.68 -37.65
CA LEU A 660 -16.85 -17.74 -39.01
C LEU A 660 -17.92 -18.38 -39.91
N PRO A 661 -18.25 -17.77 -41.06
CA PRO A 661 -19.07 -18.42 -42.06
C PRO A 661 -18.54 -19.82 -42.39
N THR A 662 -19.41 -20.82 -42.42
CA THR A 662 -19.05 -22.22 -42.68
C THR A 662 -19.72 -22.72 -43.96
N GLY A 663 -19.21 -23.81 -44.55
CA GLY A 663 -19.76 -24.44 -45.76
C GLY A 663 -19.00 -24.04 -47.03
N ALA A 664 -18.71 -25.03 -47.88
CA ALA A 664 -17.93 -24.84 -49.11
C ALA A 664 -18.70 -24.03 -50.16
N LEU A 665 -18.00 -23.13 -50.85
CA LEU A 665 -18.57 -22.37 -51.96
C LEU A 665 -19.10 -23.30 -53.07
N PRO A 666 -20.19 -22.91 -53.77
CA PRO A 666 -20.63 -23.65 -54.95
C PRO A 666 -19.52 -23.72 -56.01
N SER A 667 -19.52 -24.81 -56.79
CA SER A 667 -18.53 -25.01 -57.85
C SER A 667 -18.41 -23.79 -58.78
N GLY A 668 -17.17 -23.36 -59.04
CA GLY A 668 -16.86 -22.20 -59.88
C GLY A 668 -16.74 -20.86 -59.15
N TRP A 669 -17.27 -20.76 -57.93
CA TRP A 669 -17.11 -19.56 -57.09
C TRP A 669 -15.77 -19.55 -56.37
N LYS A 670 -15.17 -18.37 -56.28
CA LYS A 670 -13.92 -18.07 -55.57
C LYS A 670 -14.14 -16.88 -54.65
N ALA A 671 -13.24 -16.66 -53.70
CA ALA A 671 -13.30 -15.50 -52.82
C ALA A 671 -11.91 -14.92 -52.56
N VAL A 672 -11.83 -13.61 -52.33
CA VAL A 672 -10.58 -12.91 -52.06
C VAL A 672 -10.84 -11.58 -51.35
N ASP A 673 -9.89 -11.17 -50.52
CA ASP A 673 -9.82 -9.80 -50.01
C ASP A 673 -9.44 -8.83 -51.12
N LEU A 674 -10.13 -7.69 -51.18
CA LEU A 674 -9.83 -6.57 -52.05
C LEU A 674 -9.06 -5.53 -51.26
N GLY A 675 -7.93 -5.07 -51.80
CA GLY A 675 -7.14 -3.97 -51.22
C GLY A 675 -6.65 -4.19 -49.79
N PRO A 676 -6.27 -3.11 -49.08
CA PRO A 676 -5.83 -3.18 -47.70
C PRO A 676 -7.02 -3.36 -46.75
N VAL A 677 -7.16 -4.57 -46.20
CA VAL A 677 -8.14 -4.93 -45.17
C VAL A 677 -7.42 -5.14 -43.83
N GLY A 678 -8.07 -4.85 -42.70
CA GLY A 678 -7.43 -5.03 -41.38
C GLY A 678 -7.65 -6.41 -40.73
N GLY A 679 -8.48 -7.26 -41.34
CA GLY A 679 -8.57 -8.69 -41.06
C GLY A 679 -9.02 -9.46 -42.31
N PRO A 680 -8.56 -10.72 -42.50
CA PRO A 680 -8.91 -11.51 -43.68
C PRO A 680 -10.43 -11.79 -43.70
N GLY A 681 -11.06 -11.58 -44.84
CA GLY A 681 -12.47 -11.87 -45.02
C GLY A 681 -12.77 -13.36 -45.05
N HIS A 682 -14.00 -13.70 -44.71
CA HIS A 682 -14.49 -15.07 -44.66
C HIS A 682 -15.81 -15.20 -45.43
N VAL A 683 -16.00 -16.36 -46.07
CA VAL A 683 -17.28 -16.73 -46.70
C VAL A 683 -17.65 -18.17 -46.41
N GLY A 684 -18.96 -18.40 -46.27
CA GLY A 684 -19.57 -19.72 -46.18
C GLY A 684 -20.81 -19.79 -47.06
N TYR A 685 -21.12 -20.97 -47.56
CA TYR A 685 -22.35 -21.25 -48.32
C TYR A 685 -23.11 -22.43 -47.73
N GLN A 686 -24.33 -22.16 -47.27
CA GLN A 686 -25.24 -23.16 -46.71
C GLN A 686 -26.68 -22.82 -47.07
N ASN A 687 -27.53 -23.82 -47.28
CA ASN A 687 -28.97 -23.64 -47.51
C ASN A 687 -29.33 -22.63 -48.61
N LYS A 688 -28.51 -22.56 -49.68
CA LYS A 688 -28.64 -21.60 -50.79
C LYS A 688 -28.36 -20.13 -50.45
N THR A 689 -27.69 -19.89 -49.33
CA THR A 689 -27.32 -18.55 -48.85
C THR A 689 -25.80 -18.44 -48.71
N PHE A 690 -25.24 -17.35 -49.23
CA PHE A 690 -23.87 -16.93 -48.96
C PHE A 690 -23.86 -16.08 -47.69
N THR A 691 -22.93 -16.33 -46.79
CA THR A 691 -22.62 -15.46 -45.64
C THR A 691 -21.21 -14.93 -45.84
N LEU A 692 -21.09 -13.62 -45.98
CA LEU A 692 -19.82 -12.92 -46.04
C LEU A 692 -19.55 -12.29 -44.68
N LEU A 693 -18.28 -12.20 -44.33
CA LEU A 693 -17.78 -11.53 -43.14
C LEU A 693 -16.51 -10.79 -43.53
N ALA A 694 -16.56 -9.47 -43.59
CA ALA A 694 -15.49 -8.65 -44.18
C ALA A 694 -15.04 -7.51 -43.25
N THR A 695 -13.79 -7.09 -43.42
CA THR A 695 -13.31 -5.74 -43.06
C THR A 695 -12.97 -4.98 -44.35
N GLY A 696 -12.78 -3.67 -44.29
CA GLY A 696 -12.43 -2.82 -45.43
C GLY A 696 -12.98 -1.40 -45.29
N GLN A 697 -12.25 -0.39 -45.77
CA GLN A 697 -12.61 1.03 -45.59
C GLN A 697 -13.78 1.48 -46.46
N ASN A 698 -13.79 1.07 -47.74
CA ASN A 698 -14.83 1.39 -48.71
C ASN A 698 -14.50 0.89 -50.12
N ILE A 699 -15.50 0.96 -51.01
CA ILE A 699 -15.37 0.83 -52.48
C ILE A 699 -15.86 2.13 -53.15
N ILE A 700 -15.17 3.24 -52.90
CA ILE A 700 -15.45 4.57 -53.46
C ILE A 700 -14.21 5.47 -53.38
N GLY A 701 -14.10 6.44 -54.31
CA GLY A 701 -13.02 7.42 -54.33
C GLY A 701 -11.66 6.73 -54.49
N GLY A 702 -10.73 7.04 -53.60
CA GLY A 702 -9.43 6.38 -53.54
C GLY A 702 -9.43 5.03 -52.81
N SER A 703 -10.58 4.51 -52.37
CA SER A 703 -10.68 3.25 -51.61
C SER A 703 -11.24 2.12 -52.47
N ASP A 704 -10.52 1.00 -52.54
CA ASP A 704 -10.92 -0.26 -53.16
C ASP A 704 -10.61 -1.39 -52.17
N SER A 705 -11.39 -1.46 -51.09
CA SER A 705 -11.13 -2.37 -49.96
C SER A 705 -12.40 -3.05 -49.45
N GLY A 706 -12.36 -4.37 -49.27
CA GLY A 706 -13.51 -5.19 -48.86
C GLY A 706 -13.29 -6.67 -49.15
N TYR A 707 -14.35 -7.48 -49.19
CA TYR A 707 -14.30 -8.90 -49.54
C TYR A 707 -15.15 -9.20 -50.76
N PHE A 708 -14.62 -9.98 -51.71
CA PHE A 708 -15.29 -10.28 -52.98
C PHE A 708 -15.39 -11.77 -53.25
N VAL A 709 -16.61 -12.25 -53.46
CA VAL A 709 -16.95 -13.64 -53.77
C VAL A 709 -17.46 -13.68 -55.20
N TYR A 710 -16.77 -14.38 -56.10
CA TYR A 710 -16.88 -14.12 -57.54
C TYR A 710 -16.80 -15.37 -58.42
N HIS A 711 -17.29 -15.19 -59.64
CA HIS A 711 -17.16 -16.09 -60.77
C HIS A 711 -16.58 -15.33 -61.98
N THR A 712 -15.95 -16.02 -62.92
CA THR A 712 -15.55 -15.43 -64.20
C THR A 712 -16.75 -15.33 -65.15
N LEU A 713 -16.92 -14.18 -65.80
CA LEU A 713 -17.89 -13.92 -66.85
C LEU A 713 -17.17 -13.61 -68.17
N SER A 714 -17.33 -14.52 -69.13
CA SER A 714 -16.71 -14.46 -70.47
C SER A 714 -17.69 -13.89 -71.50
N GLY A 715 -18.13 -12.65 -71.31
CA GLY A 715 -19.03 -11.95 -72.25
C GLY A 715 -20.18 -11.22 -71.56
N ASP A 716 -21.35 -11.26 -72.21
CA ASP A 716 -22.58 -10.66 -71.72
C ASP A 716 -23.26 -11.54 -70.68
N GLY A 717 -23.89 -10.91 -69.70
CA GLY A 717 -24.50 -11.62 -68.60
C GLY A 717 -25.01 -10.69 -67.51
N SER A 718 -25.56 -11.29 -66.45
CA SER A 718 -25.99 -10.52 -65.30
C SER A 718 -25.80 -11.29 -64.00
N ILE A 719 -25.69 -10.53 -62.93
CA ILE A 719 -25.85 -11.04 -61.56
C ILE A 719 -27.11 -10.42 -60.98
N THR A 720 -27.92 -11.28 -60.36
CA THR A 720 -29.03 -10.88 -59.50
C THR A 720 -28.81 -11.52 -58.13
N ALA A 721 -28.96 -10.74 -57.07
CA ALA A 721 -28.91 -11.26 -55.70
C ALA A 721 -29.87 -10.46 -54.82
N ARG A 722 -30.41 -11.13 -53.79
CA ARG A 722 -31.06 -10.44 -52.68
C ARG A 722 -30.07 -10.36 -51.52
N VAL A 723 -29.72 -9.15 -51.10
CA VAL A 723 -29.04 -8.93 -49.83
C VAL A 723 -30.10 -9.21 -48.77
N ALA A 724 -30.01 -10.34 -48.07
CA ALA A 724 -31.03 -10.83 -47.15
C ALA A 724 -30.89 -10.19 -45.77
N THR A 725 -29.65 -10.10 -45.27
CA THR A 725 -29.30 -9.37 -44.05
C THR A 725 -28.00 -8.62 -44.24
N GLN A 726 -27.85 -7.51 -43.52
CA GLN A 726 -26.59 -6.80 -43.38
C GLN A 726 -26.53 -6.25 -41.96
N ALA A 727 -25.45 -6.53 -41.24
CA ALA A 727 -25.26 -5.99 -39.91
C ALA A 727 -24.89 -4.50 -39.95
N ASN A 728 -25.09 -3.84 -38.80
CA ASN A 728 -24.63 -2.48 -38.53
C ASN A 728 -23.67 -2.53 -37.32
N ALA A 729 -22.57 -3.27 -37.45
CA ALA A 729 -21.71 -3.61 -36.31
C ALA A 729 -20.97 -2.41 -35.70
N SER A 730 -20.82 -1.29 -36.44
CA SER A 730 -20.23 -0.04 -35.93
C SER A 730 -20.32 1.17 -36.86
N ASN A 731 -20.59 0.99 -38.17
CA ASN A 731 -20.56 2.06 -39.16
C ASN A 731 -21.78 2.02 -40.10
N PRO A 732 -22.61 3.08 -40.16
CA PRO A 732 -23.74 3.13 -41.07
C PRO A 732 -23.33 3.15 -42.54
N TYR A 733 -22.05 3.35 -42.90
CA TYR A 733 -21.58 3.40 -44.28
C TYR A 733 -21.12 2.06 -44.86
N ALA A 734 -21.21 0.96 -44.10
CA ALA A 734 -20.91 -0.38 -44.61
C ALA A 734 -21.80 -0.70 -45.83
N GLU A 735 -21.29 -1.44 -46.81
CA GLU A 735 -22.03 -1.78 -48.02
C GLU A 735 -21.99 -3.27 -48.33
N ALA A 736 -23.11 -3.79 -48.78
CA ALA A 736 -23.25 -5.16 -49.26
C ALA A 736 -24.01 -5.16 -50.58
N GLY A 737 -23.52 -5.89 -51.58
CA GLY A 737 -24.18 -5.90 -52.88
C GLY A 737 -23.51 -6.72 -53.96
N VAL A 738 -23.78 -6.35 -55.21
CA VAL A 738 -23.30 -7.05 -56.40
C VAL A 738 -22.22 -6.23 -57.10
N MET A 739 -21.17 -6.91 -57.58
CA MET A 739 -19.98 -6.27 -58.12
C MET A 739 -19.53 -6.93 -59.43
N LEU A 740 -19.09 -6.10 -60.38
CA LEU A 740 -18.30 -6.48 -61.54
C LEU A 740 -16.91 -5.84 -61.45
N ARG A 741 -15.86 -6.58 -61.79
CA ARG A 741 -14.49 -6.05 -61.81
C ARG A 741 -13.59 -6.74 -62.83
N ASP A 742 -12.58 -6.04 -63.34
CA ASP A 742 -11.71 -6.52 -64.43
C ASP A 742 -10.37 -7.13 -63.98
N GLY A 743 -10.13 -7.18 -62.67
CA GLY A 743 -8.92 -7.77 -62.07
C GLY A 743 -9.16 -8.15 -60.62
N LEU A 744 -8.12 -8.56 -59.89
CA LEU A 744 -8.17 -8.83 -58.43
C LEU A 744 -7.26 -7.90 -57.61
N GLN A 745 -6.36 -7.20 -58.29
CA GLN A 745 -5.50 -6.18 -57.70
C GLN A 745 -6.30 -4.97 -57.21
N TYR A 746 -5.71 -4.25 -56.25
CA TYR A 746 -6.14 -2.92 -55.85
C TYR A 746 -6.11 -1.96 -57.04
N GLY A 747 -7.17 -1.18 -57.21
CA GLY A 747 -7.28 -0.21 -58.31
C GLY A 747 -7.74 -0.83 -59.64
N ALA A 748 -8.19 -2.09 -59.64
CA ALA A 748 -8.93 -2.64 -60.77
C ALA A 748 -10.17 -1.79 -61.08
N ASN A 749 -10.65 -1.83 -62.32
CA ASN A 749 -11.93 -1.20 -62.64
C ASN A 749 -13.04 -1.97 -61.92
N VAL A 750 -13.87 -1.26 -61.18
CA VAL A 750 -14.97 -1.80 -60.39
C VAL A 750 -16.28 -1.14 -60.79
N ALA A 751 -17.35 -1.92 -60.76
CA ALA A 751 -18.73 -1.49 -60.82
C ALA A 751 -19.49 -2.18 -59.69
N PHE A 752 -19.77 -1.45 -58.61
CA PHE A 752 -20.37 -1.97 -57.39
C PHE A 752 -21.71 -1.30 -57.12
N LEU A 753 -22.78 -2.11 -57.10
CA LEU A 753 -24.11 -1.70 -56.68
C LEU A 753 -24.35 -2.26 -55.28
N GLY A 754 -24.39 -1.40 -54.27
CA GLY A 754 -24.48 -1.77 -52.85
C GLY A 754 -25.61 -1.08 -52.12
N ILE A 755 -26.18 -1.77 -51.12
CA ILE A 755 -27.04 -1.18 -50.09
C ILE A 755 -26.26 -1.00 -48.79
N SER A 756 -26.75 -0.12 -47.92
CA SER A 756 -26.08 0.24 -46.68
C SER A 756 -27.05 0.31 -45.49
N PRO A 757 -26.62 -0.03 -44.25
CA PRO A 757 -27.44 0.10 -43.05
C PRO A 757 -27.83 1.56 -42.75
N GLY A 758 -27.04 2.52 -43.23
CA GLY A 758 -27.34 3.96 -43.20
C GLY A 758 -28.45 4.40 -44.16
N ALA A 759 -29.21 3.44 -44.70
CA ALA A 759 -30.40 3.70 -45.51
C ALA A 759 -30.10 4.44 -46.83
N TYR A 760 -29.04 4.04 -47.52
CA TYR A 760 -28.79 4.45 -48.90
C TYR A 760 -28.42 3.26 -49.79
N THR A 761 -28.52 3.48 -51.09
CA THR A 761 -28.04 2.54 -52.12
C THR A 761 -27.38 3.33 -53.21
N ARG A 762 -26.26 2.81 -53.69
CA ARG A 762 -25.48 3.50 -54.70
C ARG A 762 -24.80 2.57 -55.69
N MET A 763 -24.49 3.16 -56.84
CA MET A 763 -23.67 2.57 -57.88
C MET A 763 -22.34 3.32 -57.92
N ASN A 764 -21.24 2.61 -57.67
CA ASN A 764 -19.88 3.12 -57.72
C ASN A 764 -19.16 2.51 -58.91
N VAL A 765 -18.60 3.33 -59.79
CA VAL A 765 -17.91 2.89 -61.02
C VAL A 765 -16.59 3.63 -61.21
N GLY A 766 -15.50 2.92 -61.47
CA GLY A 766 -14.20 3.50 -61.78
C GLY A 766 -13.03 2.67 -61.25
N SER A 767 -11.88 3.30 -61.04
CA SER A 767 -10.67 2.67 -60.51
C SER A 767 -10.07 3.56 -59.42
N ALA A 768 -9.69 2.97 -58.28
CA ALA A 768 -9.14 3.75 -57.15
C ALA A 768 -7.82 4.45 -57.49
N THR A 769 -7.12 4.01 -58.52
CA THR A 769 -5.88 4.60 -59.01
C THR A 769 -6.08 5.60 -60.16
N ALA A 770 -7.30 5.77 -60.66
CA ALA A 770 -7.61 6.78 -61.67
C ALA A 770 -7.65 8.18 -61.05
N THR A 771 -7.41 9.23 -61.85
CA THR A 771 -7.43 10.64 -61.40
C THR A 771 -8.73 11.03 -60.67
N ASN A 772 -9.86 10.43 -61.05
CA ASN A 772 -11.16 10.70 -60.44
C ASN A 772 -11.61 9.61 -59.44
N GLY A 773 -10.74 8.63 -59.16
CA GLY A 773 -11.05 7.48 -58.31
C GLY A 773 -12.23 6.64 -58.81
N ILE A 774 -12.82 5.88 -57.90
CA ILE A 774 -14.11 5.21 -58.10
C ILE A 774 -15.22 6.23 -57.86
N ALA A 775 -15.94 6.60 -58.90
CA ALA A 775 -16.97 7.64 -58.82
C ALA A 775 -18.31 7.06 -58.36
N ASN A 776 -19.01 7.80 -57.50
CA ASN A 776 -20.42 7.58 -57.27
C ASN A 776 -21.22 8.09 -58.47
N VAL A 777 -21.73 7.18 -59.30
CA VAL A 777 -22.43 7.52 -60.56
C VAL A 777 -23.95 7.56 -60.40
N TRP A 778 -24.46 7.03 -59.29
CA TRP A 778 -25.85 7.11 -58.89
C TRP A 778 -25.98 6.79 -57.41
N GLN A 779 -26.87 7.50 -56.70
CA GLN A 779 -27.26 7.20 -55.33
C GLN A 779 -28.73 7.58 -55.14
N CYS A 780 -29.52 6.71 -54.49
CA CYS A 780 -30.83 7.12 -54.01
C CYS A 780 -30.72 7.74 -52.61
N GLY A 781 -31.42 8.86 -52.38
CA GLY A 781 -31.70 9.38 -51.04
C GLY A 781 -32.85 8.64 -50.32
N CYS A 782 -33.30 7.51 -50.88
CA CYS A 782 -34.35 6.66 -50.37
C CYS A 782 -33.76 5.39 -49.74
N ALA A 783 -34.31 5.00 -48.58
CA ALA A 783 -33.80 3.96 -47.70
C ALA A 783 -34.06 2.53 -48.20
N TYR A 784 -33.27 2.02 -49.17
CA TYR A 784 -33.27 0.57 -49.39
C TYR A 784 -32.39 -0.08 -48.34
N THR A 785 -33.00 -0.90 -47.49
CA THR A 785 -32.33 -1.68 -46.44
C THR A 785 -32.56 -3.16 -46.69
N ALA A 786 -31.68 -4.01 -46.18
CA ALA A 786 -31.87 -5.45 -46.28
C ALA A 786 -33.19 -5.87 -45.58
N PRO A 787 -34.00 -6.75 -46.18
CA PRO A 787 -33.75 -7.46 -47.43
C PRO A 787 -34.06 -6.62 -48.70
N TYR A 788 -33.17 -6.63 -49.69
CA TYR A 788 -33.39 -5.92 -50.96
C TYR A 788 -32.72 -6.58 -52.17
N TRP A 789 -33.33 -6.47 -53.36
CA TRP A 789 -32.80 -7.08 -54.58
C TRP A 789 -32.00 -6.11 -55.43
N LEU A 790 -30.83 -6.57 -55.87
CA LEU A 790 -29.89 -5.85 -56.71
C LEU A 790 -29.56 -6.66 -57.96
N ARG A 791 -29.43 -5.98 -59.10
CA ARG A 791 -29.03 -6.60 -60.36
C ARG A 791 -28.12 -5.66 -61.17
N ILE A 792 -27.05 -6.22 -61.72
CA ILE A 792 -26.26 -5.57 -62.77
C ILE A 792 -26.30 -6.45 -64.02
N VAL A 793 -26.69 -5.85 -65.15
CA VAL A 793 -26.68 -6.48 -66.48
C VAL A 793 -25.55 -5.87 -67.30
N ARG A 794 -24.72 -6.72 -67.90
CA ARG A 794 -23.69 -6.34 -68.86
C ARG A 794 -24.06 -6.79 -70.27
N ALA A 795 -24.06 -5.84 -71.21
CA ALA A 795 -24.16 -6.07 -72.64
C ALA A 795 -23.03 -5.31 -73.35
N GLY A 796 -22.05 -6.02 -73.90
CA GLY A 796 -20.79 -5.46 -74.38
C GLY A 796 -20.05 -4.71 -73.27
N THR A 797 -19.81 -3.42 -73.47
CA THR A 797 -19.23 -2.51 -72.47
C THR A 797 -20.29 -1.77 -71.65
N THR A 798 -21.58 -1.98 -71.91
CA THR A 798 -22.65 -1.29 -71.20
C THR A 798 -23.09 -2.07 -69.95
N LEU A 799 -23.04 -1.40 -68.80
CA LEU A 799 -23.61 -1.88 -67.54
C LEU A 799 -24.92 -1.16 -67.26
N THR A 800 -25.95 -1.93 -66.94
CA THR A 800 -27.25 -1.38 -66.50
C THR A 800 -27.56 -1.91 -65.11
N ALA A 801 -27.71 -0.98 -64.15
CA ALA A 801 -28.00 -1.28 -62.76
C ALA A 801 -29.52 -1.22 -62.52
N PHE A 802 -30.05 -2.25 -61.88
CA PHE A 802 -31.45 -2.35 -61.49
C PHE A 802 -31.59 -2.67 -60.02
N THR A 803 -32.69 -2.21 -59.43
CA THR A 803 -33.08 -2.57 -58.06
C THR A 803 -34.53 -3.01 -58.02
N SER A 804 -34.90 -3.79 -57.01
CA SER A 804 -36.26 -4.29 -56.84
C SER A 804 -36.58 -4.58 -55.36
N PRO A 805 -37.76 -4.20 -54.85
CA PRO A 805 -38.18 -4.57 -53.51
C PRO A 805 -38.65 -6.04 -53.41
N ASP A 806 -39.14 -6.63 -54.50
CA ASP A 806 -39.82 -7.94 -54.52
C ASP A 806 -39.11 -9.01 -55.37
N GLY A 807 -38.12 -8.63 -56.18
CA GLY A 807 -37.40 -9.51 -57.11
C GLY A 807 -38.17 -9.77 -58.42
N LEU A 808 -39.39 -9.24 -58.55
CA LEU A 808 -40.28 -9.42 -59.70
C LEU A 808 -40.34 -8.15 -60.55
N THR A 809 -40.55 -7.00 -59.90
CA THR A 809 -40.69 -5.69 -60.52
C THR A 809 -39.37 -4.95 -60.43
N TRP A 810 -38.72 -4.71 -61.58
CA TRP A 810 -37.38 -4.13 -61.64
C TRP A 810 -37.40 -2.68 -62.13
N THR A 811 -36.73 -1.81 -61.38
CA THR A 811 -36.52 -0.41 -61.76
C THR A 811 -35.08 -0.23 -62.23
N GLN A 812 -34.90 0.28 -63.45
CA GLN A 812 -33.59 0.69 -63.95
C GLN A 812 -33.16 1.98 -63.26
N GLN A 813 -31.96 1.99 -62.67
CA GLN A 813 -31.45 3.14 -61.92
C GLN A 813 -30.45 3.97 -62.73
N THR A 814 -29.45 3.30 -63.33
CA THR A 814 -28.41 3.98 -64.10
C THR A 814 -27.82 3.04 -65.15
N GLN A 815 -27.23 3.63 -66.19
CA GLN A 815 -26.49 2.93 -67.23
C GLN A 815 -25.11 3.58 -67.38
N GLN A 816 -24.08 2.76 -67.44
CA GLN A 816 -22.68 3.20 -67.44
C GLN A 816 -21.85 2.41 -68.46
N THR A 817 -20.80 3.02 -68.97
CA THR A 817 -19.78 2.32 -69.77
C THR A 817 -18.75 1.71 -68.83
N PHE A 818 -18.33 0.49 -69.13
CA PHE A 818 -17.34 -0.29 -68.39
C PHE A 818 -16.34 -0.92 -69.35
N VAL A 819 -15.31 -1.57 -68.81
CA VAL A 819 -14.24 -2.12 -69.64
C VAL A 819 -14.67 -3.36 -70.46
N ALA A 820 -14.01 -3.53 -71.60
CA ALA A 820 -14.16 -4.70 -72.46
C ALA A 820 -13.32 -5.88 -71.94
N GLY A 821 -13.66 -7.11 -72.39
CA GLY A 821 -12.92 -8.33 -72.05
C GLY A 821 -13.59 -9.19 -70.97
N PRO A 822 -12.92 -10.27 -70.54
CA PRO A 822 -13.37 -11.11 -69.44
C PRO A 822 -13.41 -10.31 -68.15
N ILE A 823 -14.49 -10.44 -67.38
CA ILE A 823 -14.63 -9.77 -66.09
C ILE A 823 -14.98 -10.80 -65.01
N LEU A 824 -14.81 -10.39 -63.76
CA LEU A 824 -15.27 -11.11 -62.59
C LEU A 824 -16.60 -10.52 -62.16
N ILE A 825 -17.56 -11.37 -61.82
CA ILE A 825 -18.91 -10.99 -61.41
C ILE A 825 -19.26 -11.71 -60.11
N GLY A 826 -19.82 -11.01 -59.14
CA GLY A 826 -19.99 -11.59 -57.82
C GLY A 826 -20.64 -10.71 -56.77
N LEU A 827 -20.56 -11.17 -55.53
CA LEU A 827 -21.05 -10.52 -54.33
C LEU A 827 -19.88 -9.83 -53.63
N ALA A 828 -20.12 -8.64 -53.07
CA ALA A 828 -19.10 -7.92 -52.31
C ALA A 828 -19.68 -7.36 -51.01
N GLU A 829 -18.82 -7.26 -50.01
CA GLU A 829 -19.09 -6.58 -48.75
C GLU A 829 -17.88 -5.76 -48.30
N ASP A 830 -18.12 -4.55 -47.83
CA ASP A 830 -17.15 -3.74 -47.07
C ASP A 830 -17.78 -3.26 -45.76
N ALA A 831 -16.97 -3.21 -44.70
CA ALA A 831 -17.45 -2.86 -43.36
C ALA A 831 -17.43 -1.35 -43.07
N ALA A 832 -17.02 -0.54 -44.04
CA ALA A 832 -16.57 0.83 -43.82
C ALA A 832 -15.63 0.99 -42.60
N SER A 833 -14.81 -0.03 -42.32
CA SER A 833 -13.91 -0.14 -41.18
C SER A 833 -12.87 -1.22 -41.47
N ASN A 834 -11.59 -0.90 -41.24
CA ASN A 834 -10.54 -1.93 -41.27
C ASN A 834 -10.47 -2.75 -39.98
N VAL A 835 -11.15 -2.36 -38.91
CA VAL A 835 -10.94 -2.98 -37.57
C VAL A 835 -12.18 -3.69 -37.04
N VAL A 836 -13.35 -3.47 -37.63
CA VAL A 836 -14.60 -4.16 -37.27
C VAL A 836 -15.07 -5.03 -38.43
N PHE A 837 -15.33 -6.30 -38.16
CA PHE A 837 -15.96 -7.19 -39.12
C PHE A 837 -17.46 -6.91 -39.23
N ASN A 838 -17.96 -6.80 -40.46
CA ASN A 838 -19.39 -6.70 -40.74
C ASN A 838 -19.86 -7.97 -41.47
N PRO A 839 -20.91 -8.66 -40.98
CA PRO A 839 -21.53 -9.75 -41.72
C PRO A 839 -22.71 -9.31 -42.60
N ALA A 840 -22.76 -9.81 -43.84
CA ALA A 840 -23.92 -9.79 -44.71
C ALA A 840 -24.28 -11.19 -45.24
N THR A 841 -25.56 -11.39 -45.52
CA THR A 841 -26.05 -12.61 -46.16
C THR A 841 -26.74 -12.32 -47.48
N PHE A 842 -26.53 -13.21 -48.45
CA PHE A 842 -27.10 -13.11 -49.78
C PHE A 842 -27.80 -14.41 -50.13
N ASP A 843 -29.07 -14.31 -50.51
CA ASP A 843 -29.84 -15.43 -51.04
C ASP A 843 -30.36 -15.12 -52.45
N ASN A 844 -30.95 -16.13 -53.10
CA ASN A 844 -31.46 -16.02 -54.46
C ASN A 844 -30.43 -15.49 -55.47
N VAL A 845 -29.17 -15.89 -55.30
CA VAL A 845 -28.06 -15.47 -56.16
C VAL A 845 -28.11 -16.23 -57.48
N THR A 846 -28.30 -15.50 -58.58
CA THR A 846 -28.34 -16.08 -59.94
C THR A 846 -27.39 -15.35 -60.87
N LEU A 847 -26.58 -16.13 -61.59
CA LEU A 847 -25.77 -15.66 -62.70
C LEU A 847 -26.41 -16.09 -64.02
N THR A 848 -26.40 -15.18 -65.00
CA THR A 848 -26.71 -15.50 -66.39
C THR A 848 -25.48 -15.21 -67.23
N ALA A 849 -25.10 -16.14 -68.10
CA ALA A 849 -24.04 -15.95 -69.07
C ALA A 849 -24.57 -16.36 -70.44
N THR A 850 -24.42 -15.49 -71.44
CA THR A 850 -24.74 -15.87 -72.82
C THR A 850 -23.53 -16.60 -73.37
N ILE A 851 -23.58 -17.93 -73.45
CA ILE A 851 -22.50 -18.73 -74.04
C ILE A 851 -22.56 -18.51 -75.56
N PHE A 852 -21.62 -17.73 -76.11
CA PHE A 852 -21.36 -17.78 -77.55
C PHE A 852 -20.49 -19.01 -77.85
N GLY A 853 -21.11 -20.07 -78.37
CA GLY A 853 -20.41 -21.27 -78.81
C GLY A 853 -21.11 -22.00 -79.95
N ALA A 854 -20.54 -21.86 -81.14
CA ALA A 854 -20.59 -22.75 -82.31
C ALA A 854 -21.95 -23.08 -82.98
N ARG A 855 -21.99 -22.86 -84.30
CA ARG A 855 -22.95 -23.48 -85.23
C ARG A 855 -23.03 -25.01 -84.99
N PRO A 856 -24.21 -25.63 -85.06
CA PRO A 856 -24.31 -27.06 -85.30
C PRO A 856 -23.84 -27.35 -86.73
N GLN A 857 -23.00 -28.37 -86.92
CA GLN A 857 -22.78 -28.94 -88.25
C GLN A 857 -24.04 -29.69 -88.68
N HIS A 858 -24.58 -29.30 -89.84
CA HIS A 858 -24.88 -30.21 -90.95
C HIS A 858 -24.45 -29.52 -92.25
#